data_AF-W6M9A0-F1
#
_entry.id   AF-W6M9A0-F1
#
_cell.length_a   1.000
_cell.length_b   1.000
_cell.length_c   1.000
_cell.angle_alpha   90.00
_cell.angle_beta   90.00
_cell.angle_gamma   90.00
#
_symmetry.space_group_name_H-M   'P 1'
#
loop_
_entity.id
_entity.type
_entity.pdbx_description
1 polymer ?
#
loop_
_entity_poly.entity_id
_entity_poly.type
_entity_poly.pdbx_seq_one_letter_code
_entity_poly.pdbx_strand_id
1 'polypeptide(L)'
;MASSVQKRIGVLTSGGDAQGMNAAVRAVVRSALHFKAGVYAIYEGYQGMVEGGDRIRPLAWDDVGSILHRGGTVIGTARSAEFRERPGRLRAARNLLQHGIDRLVIIGGDGSLTGADLFRREWPELVAELVRNGEIDSATAEQHPALMIAGLVGSIDNDMVGTDMTIGADSALYRIIEAIDAITSTAASHQRSFVVEVMGRHCGYLALMSAIAGGTDYVLIPENPPPEDWEAQMCELLRHGRTSGRRDSIVVVAEGACDRQGKPISADHVRQVLEERLGEDTRVTILGHVQRGGTPSAFDRWMSTLLGYAAVQEMLAATPETEPQMIGIRYNRIDRAPLMQCVKQTHSVAQKIAAKEYADAMALRGSSFTEMFKMFKLMAEAMPSVALPAQPRRLAILHAGGLAPGMNPAVRAAVRLGLDRGHVMLGIRGGFQGLIDGRIEELRWGDVEGWSALGGAELGTNRQIPTLEQFYSVGRSLETQRIDALLIIGGWAAYKAIYELYRERERYPAFKIPMICLPASIDNNLPGSELSIGADTALNVIVEALDRIKQSATAARRCFVVETMGRFCGYLALMSGLAGGAERVYLHEEGITLKGLQADVESMVESFRGGRRLYLAIRSERANPRYTVDFLSRLFEEESHGCFDVRQAVLGHIQQGGNPSPFDRILASRLAARCIDYLSQALEAKSTESAFMGLSEGKVTIFPLKQMPDMVDWTYRRPKEQWWLALRPLVQALAESTASPEQEV
;
A
#
# COMPACT_ATOMS: atom_id res chain seq x y z
N MET A 1 11.96 -41.95 22.18
CA MET A 1 11.80 -40.59 21.61
C MET A 1 10.32 -40.26 21.68
N ALA A 2 9.90 -39.30 22.49
CA ALA A 2 8.51 -38.86 22.49
C ALA A 2 8.25 -38.23 21.11
N SER A 3 7.30 -38.77 20.34
CA SER A 3 6.85 -38.13 19.12
C SER A 3 6.35 -36.73 19.50
N SER A 4 7.02 -35.68 19.05
CA SER A 4 6.52 -34.32 19.25
C SER A 4 5.13 -34.25 18.62
N VAL A 5 4.09 -34.04 19.43
CA VAL A 5 2.72 -33.86 18.95
C VAL A 5 2.75 -32.74 17.91
N GLN A 6 2.31 -33.05 16.69
CA GLN A 6 2.28 -32.08 15.60
C GLN A 6 1.39 -30.91 16.00
N LYS A 7 1.95 -29.69 16.07
CA LYS A 7 1.19 -28.48 16.39
C LYS A 7 0.10 -28.26 15.34
N ARG A 8 -1.11 -27.89 15.77
CA ARG A 8 -2.26 -27.63 14.89
C ARG A 8 -2.76 -26.20 15.07
N ILE A 9 -2.95 -25.50 13.95
CA ILE A 9 -3.34 -24.09 13.91
C ILE A 9 -4.73 -23.98 13.28
N GLY A 10 -5.66 -23.34 13.97
CA GLY A 10 -6.94 -22.91 13.40
C GLY A 10 -6.83 -21.51 12.82
N VAL A 11 -7.35 -21.27 11.62
CA VAL A 11 -7.48 -19.94 11.02
C VAL A 11 -8.94 -19.59 10.80
N LEU A 12 -9.34 -18.37 11.18
CA LEU A 12 -10.71 -17.90 11.03
C LEU A 12 -10.74 -16.43 10.61
N THR A 13 -11.75 -16.08 9.80
CA THR A 13 -12.08 -14.69 9.49
C THR A 13 -13.35 -14.28 10.21
N SER A 14 -13.34 -13.15 10.92
CA SER A 14 -14.48 -12.69 11.72
C SER A 14 -14.64 -11.18 11.65
N GLY A 15 -15.89 -10.73 11.57
CA GLY A 15 -16.25 -9.31 11.45
C GLY A 15 -16.63 -8.94 10.02
N GLY A 16 -16.58 -7.65 9.69
CA GLY A 16 -16.76 -7.20 8.31
C GLY A 16 -15.60 -7.68 7.45
N ASP A 17 -15.90 -8.17 6.25
CA ASP A 17 -14.87 -8.60 5.31
C ASP A 17 -14.05 -7.41 4.78
N ALA A 18 -12.83 -7.72 4.37
CA ALA A 18 -11.89 -6.78 3.79
C ALA A 18 -11.03 -7.47 2.73
N GLN A 19 -10.73 -6.77 1.65
CA GLN A 19 -9.95 -7.30 0.54
C GLN A 19 -8.52 -7.60 1.02
N GLY A 20 -8.05 -8.83 0.81
CA GLY A 20 -6.75 -9.30 1.30
C GLY A 20 -6.84 -10.35 2.42
N MET A 21 -8.02 -10.55 3.02
CA MET A 21 -8.24 -11.65 3.99
C MET A 21 -7.89 -13.02 3.38
N ASN A 22 -8.25 -13.26 2.12
CA ASN A 22 -7.87 -14.49 1.41
C ASN A 22 -6.35 -14.66 1.23
N ALA A 23 -5.62 -13.56 1.05
CA ALA A 23 -4.17 -13.58 0.97
C ALA A 23 -3.54 -13.96 2.32
N ALA A 24 -4.06 -13.41 3.41
CA ALA A 24 -3.67 -13.80 4.76
C ALA A 24 -4.00 -15.27 5.07
N VAL A 25 -5.22 -15.74 4.78
CA VAL A 25 -5.61 -17.16 4.95
C VAL A 25 -4.68 -18.08 4.15
N ARG A 26 -4.43 -17.77 2.87
CA ARG A 26 -3.51 -18.53 2.03
C ARG A 26 -2.12 -18.61 2.64
N ALA A 27 -1.60 -17.48 3.12
CA ALA A 27 -0.28 -17.43 3.72
C ALA A 27 -0.20 -18.24 5.01
N VAL A 28 -1.20 -18.17 5.89
CA VAL A 28 -1.27 -18.98 7.11
C VAL A 28 -1.24 -20.47 6.76
N VAL A 29 -2.07 -20.89 5.81
CA VAL A 29 -2.18 -22.30 5.41
C VAL A 29 -0.87 -22.81 4.81
N ARG A 30 -0.31 -22.11 3.81
CA ARG A 30 0.93 -22.54 3.16
C ARG A 30 2.12 -22.50 4.11
N SER A 31 2.20 -21.50 4.98
CA SER A 31 3.30 -21.41 5.94
C SER A 31 3.21 -22.51 7.00
N ALA A 32 2.02 -22.81 7.51
CA ALA A 32 1.83 -23.89 8.48
C ALA A 32 2.27 -25.24 7.89
N LEU A 33 1.86 -25.53 6.65
CA LEU A 33 2.25 -26.75 5.93
C LEU A 33 3.76 -26.79 5.65
N HIS A 34 4.34 -25.67 5.23
CA HIS A 34 5.80 -25.54 5.02
C HIS A 34 6.57 -25.90 6.29
N PHE A 35 6.11 -25.42 7.46
CA PHE A 35 6.68 -25.74 8.77
C PHE A 35 6.18 -27.07 9.37
N LYS A 36 5.55 -27.94 8.57
CA LYS A 36 5.04 -29.27 8.97
C LYS A 36 4.03 -29.24 10.12
N ALA A 37 3.31 -28.14 10.31
CA ALA A 37 2.20 -28.02 11.24
C ALA A 37 0.87 -28.38 10.56
N GLY A 38 -0.08 -28.92 11.34
CA GLY A 38 -1.45 -29.10 10.87
C GLY A 38 -2.18 -27.76 10.82
N VAL A 39 -3.05 -27.55 9.84
CA VAL A 39 -3.83 -26.32 9.71
C VAL A 39 -5.29 -26.61 9.39
N TYR A 40 -6.19 -25.86 10.04
CA TYR A 40 -7.63 -26.00 9.90
C TYR A 40 -8.28 -24.66 9.57
N ALA A 41 -9.18 -24.64 8.60
CA ALA A 41 -10.10 -23.52 8.42
C ALA A 41 -11.29 -23.67 9.37
N ILE A 42 -11.64 -22.57 10.03
CA ILE A 42 -12.87 -22.42 10.80
C ILE A 42 -13.79 -21.51 9.97
N TYR A 43 -14.83 -22.10 9.41
CA TYR A 43 -15.75 -21.41 8.52
C TYR A 43 -16.71 -20.52 9.30
N GLU A 44 -17.20 -19.43 8.70
CA GLU A 44 -18.17 -18.51 9.29
C GLU A 44 -17.72 -17.89 10.63
N GLY A 45 -16.40 -17.75 10.82
CA GLY A 45 -15.80 -17.13 12.00
C GLY A 45 -16.17 -17.83 13.31
N TYR A 46 -16.50 -17.05 14.34
CA TYR A 46 -16.87 -17.60 15.65
C TYR A 46 -18.11 -18.49 15.61
N GLN A 47 -19.02 -18.27 14.66
CA GLN A 47 -20.23 -19.07 14.54
C GLN A 47 -19.88 -20.52 14.20
N GLY A 48 -19.06 -20.73 13.17
CA GLY A 48 -18.63 -22.10 12.84
C GLY A 48 -17.73 -22.73 13.89
N MET A 49 -17.00 -21.93 14.67
CA MET A 49 -16.25 -22.42 15.82
C MET A 49 -17.18 -23.04 16.89
N VAL A 50 -18.33 -22.40 17.15
CA VAL A 50 -19.36 -22.90 18.09
C VAL A 50 -20.15 -24.08 17.52
N GLU A 51 -20.44 -24.07 16.22
CA GLU A 51 -21.14 -25.16 15.51
C GLU A 51 -20.29 -26.43 15.47
N GLY A 52 -18.99 -26.32 15.19
CA GLY A 52 -18.08 -27.46 15.07
C GLY A 52 -18.38 -28.34 13.85
N GLY A 53 -17.97 -29.62 13.92
CA GLY A 53 -18.19 -30.59 12.85
C GLY A 53 -17.60 -30.12 11.51
N ASP A 54 -18.42 -30.12 10.46
CA ASP A 54 -18.03 -29.72 9.11
C ASP A 54 -17.64 -28.24 8.98
N ARG A 55 -17.78 -27.43 10.02
CA ARG A 55 -17.31 -26.03 10.03
C ARG A 55 -15.84 -25.90 10.39
N ILE A 56 -15.19 -26.95 10.88
CA ILE A 56 -13.75 -26.97 11.19
C ILE A 56 -13.11 -28.05 10.31
N ARG A 57 -12.39 -27.63 9.26
CA ARG A 57 -11.85 -28.56 8.26
C ARG A 57 -10.35 -28.45 8.14
N PRO A 58 -9.62 -29.58 8.06
CA PRO A 58 -8.20 -29.54 7.73
C PRO A 58 -8.03 -28.96 6.32
N LEU A 59 -6.95 -28.20 6.10
CA LEU A 59 -6.60 -27.66 4.79
C LEU A 59 -5.29 -28.25 4.29
N ALA A 60 -5.28 -28.59 3.01
CA ALA A 60 -4.12 -28.96 2.22
C ALA A 60 -3.60 -27.76 1.41
N TRP A 61 -2.44 -27.95 0.77
CA TRP A 61 -1.75 -26.90 0.01
C TRP A 61 -2.60 -26.30 -1.11
N ASP A 62 -3.38 -27.14 -1.80
CA ASP A 62 -4.18 -26.77 -2.96
C ASP A 62 -5.54 -26.17 -2.60
N ASP A 63 -6.03 -26.34 -1.36
CA ASP A 63 -7.31 -25.75 -0.90
C ASP A 63 -7.29 -24.22 -0.89
N VAL A 64 -6.09 -23.64 -0.77
CA VAL A 64 -5.85 -22.19 -0.87
C VAL A 64 -5.19 -21.79 -2.20
N GLY A 65 -5.26 -22.67 -3.20
CA GLY A 65 -4.91 -22.36 -4.57
C GLY A 65 -5.87 -21.33 -5.16
N SER A 66 -5.35 -20.38 -5.95
CA SER A 66 -6.18 -19.42 -6.72
C SER A 66 -7.16 -18.56 -5.90
N ILE A 67 -6.92 -18.32 -4.61
CA ILE A 67 -7.75 -17.40 -3.80
C ILE A 67 -7.14 -16.00 -3.62
N LEU A 68 -5.88 -15.80 -4.02
CA LEU A 68 -5.10 -14.58 -3.76
C LEU A 68 -5.73 -13.31 -4.37
N HIS A 69 -6.43 -13.44 -5.50
CA HIS A 69 -7.09 -12.35 -6.22
C HIS A 69 -8.57 -12.16 -5.84
N ARG A 70 -9.13 -13.04 -5.00
CA ARG A 70 -10.55 -13.01 -4.64
C ARG A 70 -10.78 -11.99 -3.54
N GLY A 71 -11.80 -11.14 -3.71
CA GLY A 71 -12.34 -10.29 -2.65
C GLY A 71 -13.02 -11.09 -1.55
N GLY A 72 -13.38 -10.40 -0.46
CA GLY A 72 -14.03 -11.00 0.71
C GLY A 72 -13.19 -12.09 1.39
N THR A 73 -13.86 -13.10 1.95
CA THR A 73 -13.23 -14.28 2.58
C THR A 73 -13.85 -15.59 2.06
N VAL A 74 -13.01 -16.53 1.60
CA VAL A 74 -13.45 -17.84 1.11
C VAL A 74 -13.87 -18.80 2.23
N ILE A 75 -13.49 -18.51 3.48
CA ILE A 75 -13.92 -19.28 4.66
C ILE A 75 -15.13 -18.63 5.35
N GLY A 76 -15.67 -17.54 4.81
CA GLY A 76 -16.86 -16.89 5.34
C GLY A 76 -16.62 -16.12 6.64
N THR A 77 -17.60 -15.35 7.06
CA THR A 77 -17.58 -14.59 8.32
C THR A 77 -19.02 -14.38 8.78
N ALA A 78 -19.31 -14.69 10.04
CA ALA A 78 -20.62 -14.49 10.62
C ALA A 78 -20.52 -13.93 12.04
N ARG A 79 -21.50 -13.08 12.41
CA ARG A 79 -21.67 -12.65 13.80
C ARG A 79 -22.23 -13.83 14.60
N SER A 80 -21.61 -14.17 15.72
CA SER A 80 -22.10 -15.22 16.62
C SER A 80 -22.64 -14.61 17.91
N ALA A 81 -23.95 -14.73 18.13
CA ALA A 81 -24.57 -14.37 19.40
C ALA A 81 -24.20 -15.41 20.47
N GLU A 82 -24.18 -16.69 20.12
CA GLU A 82 -23.83 -17.79 21.04
C GLU A 82 -22.43 -17.64 21.62
N PHE A 83 -21.44 -17.18 20.83
CA PHE A 83 -20.07 -17.00 21.32
C PHE A 83 -19.94 -15.87 22.37
N ARG A 84 -20.92 -14.95 22.43
CA ARG A 84 -20.97 -13.94 23.51
C ARG A 84 -21.34 -14.55 24.86
N GLU A 85 -22.00 -15.70 24.84
CA GLU A 85 -22.40 -16.44 26.03
C GLU A 85 -21.36 -17.52 26.37
N ARG A 86 -21.09 -17.70 27.67
CA ARG A 86 -20.12 -18.70 28.14
C ARG A 86 -20.41 -20.13 27.67
N PRO A 87 -21.67 -20.62 27.60
CA PRO A 87 -21.98 -21.93 27.02
C PRO A 87 -21.55 -22.08 25.55
N GLY A 88 -21.65 -21.02 24.74
CA GLY A 88 -21.17 -21.06 23.36
C GLY A 88 -19.65 -21.15 23.31
N ARG A 89 -18.93 -20.42 24.17
CA ARG A 89 -17.47 -20.53 24.30
C ARG A 89 -17.02 -21.91 24.78
N LEU A 90 -17.75 -22.53 25.71
CA LEU A 90 -17.48 -23.91 26.16
C LEU A 90 -17.59 -24.91 25.00
N ARG A 91 -18.64 -24.80 24.18
CA ARG A 91 -18.80 -25.60 22.95
C ARG A 91 -17.68 -25.36 21.95
N ALA A 92 -17.29 -24.10 21.74
CA ALA A 92 -16.19 -23.75 20.86
C ALA A 92 -14.85 -24.37 21.31
N ALA A 93 -14.53 -24.29 22.61
CA ALA A 93 -13.34 -24.91 23.17
C ALA A 93 -13.33 -26.43 22.93
N ARG A 94 -14.47 -27.09 23.19
CA ARG A 94 -14.64 -28.53 22.91
C ARG A 94 -14.37 -28.88 21.45
N ASN A 95 -14.97 -28.14 20.52
CA ASN A 95 -14.82 -28.40 19.09
C ASN A 95 -13.37 -28.22 18.63
N LEU A 96 -12.64 -27.22 19.15
CA LEU A 96 -11.22 -27.04 18.87
C LEU A 96 -10.37 -28.21 19.40
N LEU A 97 -10.62 -28.63 20.64
CA LEU A 97 -9.90 -29.72 21.30
C LEU A 97 -10.14 -31.08 20.65
N GLN A 98 -11.34 -31.32 20.09
CA GLN A 98 -11.62 -32.51 19.26
C GLN A 98 -10.68 -32.63 18.05
N HIS A 99 -10.15 -31.50 17.58
CA HIS A 99 -9.15 -31.45 16.52
C HIS A 99 -7.73 -31.19 17.04
N GLY A 100 -7.50 -31.17 18.35
CA GLY A 100 -6.20 -30.86 18.96
C GLY A 100 -5.70 -29.45 18.65
N ILE A 101 -6.62 -28.50 18.48
CA ILE A 101 -6.30 -27.10 18.15
C ILE A 101 -6.25 -26.27 19.45
N ASP A 102 -5.10 -25.69 19.72
CA ASP A 102 -4.82 -24.76 20.83
C ASP A 102 -4.15 -23.46 20.35
N ARG A 103 -4.04 -23.28 19.03
CA ARG A 103 -3.42 -22.12 18.37
C ARG A 103 -4.39 -21.55 17.36
N LEU A 104 -4.72 -20.27 17.49
CA LEU A 104 -5.64 -19.58 16.59
C LEU A 104 -4.99 -18.36 15.93
N VAL A 105 -5.08 -18.30 14.61
CA VAL A 105 -4.85 -17.08 13.83
C VAL A 105 -6.20 -16.47 13.49
N ILE A 106 -6.44 -15.26 13.99
CA ILE A 106 -7.73 -14.58 13.88
C ILE A 106 -7.56 -13.36 12.97
N ILE A 107 -8.28 -13.35 11.87
CA ILE A 107 -8.24 -12.28 10.87
C ILE A 107 -9.55 -11.49 10.98
N GLY A 108 -9.48 -10.26 11.46
CA GLY A 108 -10.69 -9.46 11.69
C GLY A 108 -10.45 -8.09 12.31
N GLY A 109 -11.54 -7.38 12.59
CA GLY A 109 -11.48 -6.08 13.26
C GLY A 109 -11.28 -6.15 14.77
N ASP A 110 -11.26 -4.97 15.40
CA ASP A 110 -11.14 -4.73 16.83
C ASP A 110 -12.06 -5.61 17.71
N GLY A 111 -13.34 -5.71 17.33
CA GLY A 111 -14.33 -6.50 18.06
C GLY A 111 -14.05 -8.00 18.06
N SER A 112 -13.53 -8.54 16.94
CA SER A 112 -13.13 -9.95 16.85
C SER A 112 -11.93 -10.21 17.77
N LEU A 113 -10.91 -9.35 17.71
CA LEU A 113 -9.71 -9.48 18.55
C LEU A 113 -10.02 -9.34 20.05
N THR A 114 -11.01 -8.53 20.41
CA THR A 114 -11.49 -8.40 21.79
C THR A 114 -12.14 -9.70 22.29
N GLY A 115 -13.00 -10.31 21.47
CA GLY A 115 -13.65 -11.58 21.81
C GLY A 115 -12.65 -12.74 21.94
N ALA A 116 -11.58 -12.70 21.14
CA ALA A 116 -10.49 -13.66 21.19
C ALA A 116 -9.76 -13.68 22.55
N ASP A 117 -9.42 -12.51 23.09
CA ASP A 117 -8.71 -12.43 24.38
C ASP A 117 -9.61 -12.87 25.54
N LEU A 118 -10.92 -12.56 25.51
CA LEU A 118 -11.86 -13.09 26.50
C LEU A 118 -11.86 -14.62 26.49
N PHE A 119 -11.97 -15.21 25.30
CA PHE A 119 -11.98 -16.66 25.15
C PHE A 119 -10.68 -17.31 25.64
N ARG A 120 -9.53 -16.67 25.39
CA ARG A 120 -8.23 -17.11 25.91
C ARG A 120 -8.17 -17.11 27.43
N ARG A 121 -8.64 -16.04 28.08
CA ARG A 121 -8.59 -15.91 29.54
C ARG A 121 -9.46 -16.97 30.22
N GLU A 122 -10.61 -17.27 29.64
CA GLU A 122 -11.52 -18.30 30.13
C GLU A 122 -11.04 -19.73 29.78
N TRP A 123 -10.10 -19.90 28.86
CA TRP A 123 -9.68 -21.20 28.33
C TRP A 123 -9.38 -22.25 29.42
N PRO A 124 -8.55 -21.97 30.46
CA PRO A 124 -8.24 -22.98 31.47
C PRO A 124 -9.48 -23.43 32.25
N GLU A 125 -10.42 -22.53 32.52
CA GLU A 125 -11.67 -22.83 33.21
C GLU A 125 -12.61 -23.65 32.33
N LEU A 126 -12.70 -23.31 31.04
CA LEU A 126 -13.51 -24.04 30.06
C LEU A 126 -12.97 -25.48 29.88
N VAL A 127 -11.65 -25.64 29.75
CA VAL A 127 -11.00 -26.97 29.65
C VAL A 127 -11.28 -27.79 30.91
N ALA A 128 -11.09 -27.22 32.10
CA ALA A 128 -11.37 -27.92 33.35
C ALA A 128 -12.84 -28.34 33.47
N GLU A 129 -13.77 -27.51 32.98
CA GLU A 129 -15.20 -27.84 32.94
C GLU A 129 -15.51 -28.98 31.97
N LEU A 130 -14.91 -28.98 30.77
CA LEU A 130 -15.07 -30.07 29.81
C LEU A 130 -14.57 -31.41 30.35
N VAL A 131 -13.47 -31.42 31.11
CA VAL A 131 -12.97 -32.63 31.80
C VAL A 131 -13.98 -33.08 32.87
N ARG A 132 -14.50 -32.17 33.69
CA ARG A 132 -15.52 -32.51 34.71
C ARG A 132 -16.80 -33.07 34.10
N ASN A 133 -17.20 -32.55 32.93
CA ASN A 133 -18.38 -33.01 32.20
C ASN A 133 -18.14 -34.34 31.46
N GLY A 134 -16.90 -34.84 31.41
CA GLY A 134 -16.52 -36.03 30.65
C GLY A 134 -16.56 -35.83 29.12
N GLU A 135 -16.52 -34.57 28.65
CA GLU A 135 -16.55 -34.23 27.22
C GLU A 135 -15.16 -34.33 26.56
N ILE A 136 -14.08 -34.25 27.36
CA ILE A 136 -12.68 -34.50 26.95
C ILE A 136 -11.95 -35.28 28.06
N ASP A 137 -10.87 -35.97 27.69
CA ASP A 137 -10.02 -36.68 28.66
C ASP A 137 -8.96 -35.74 29.30
N SER A 138 -8.41 -36.18 30.45
CA SER A 138 -7.38 -35.41 31.16
C SER A 138 -6.09 -35.25 30.35
N ALA A 139 -5.75 -36.23 29.49
CA ALA A 139 -4.55 -36.18 28.67
C ALA A 139 -4.62 -35.07 27.62
N THR A 140 -5.78 -34.87 26.99
CA THR A 140 -6.05 -33.77 26.06
C THR A 140 -5.98 -32.43 26.78
N ALA A 141 -6.54 -32.33 27.99
CA ALA A 141 -6.46 -31.12 28.79
C ALA A 141 -5.01 -30.74 29.17
N GLU A 142 -4.18 -31.73 29.55
CA GLU A 142 -2.76 -31.52 29.85
C GLU A 142 -1.93 -31.11 28.63
N GLN A 143 -2.30 -31.58 27.43
CA GLN A 143 -1.64 -31.21 26.17
C GLN A 143 -2.00 -29.79 25.71
N HIS A 144 -3.16 -29.27 26.13
CA HIS A 144 -3.70 -27.98 25.67
C HIS A 144 -4.06 -27.04 26.84
N PRO A 145 -3.11 -26.72 27.74
CA PRO A 145 -3.38 -25.98 28.97
C PRO A 145 -3.74 -24.51 28.74
N ALA A 146 -3.40 -23.96 27.57
CA ALA A 146 -3.64 -22.58 27.21
C ALA A 146 -3.98 -22.46 25.72
N LEU A 147 -4.70 -21.38 25.38
CA LEU A 147 -4.96 -20.99 24.00
C LEU A 147 -3.95 -19.92 23.57
N MET A 148 -3.26 -20.16 22.46
CA MET A 148 -2.34 -19.18 21.87
C MET A 148 -3.02 -18.48 20.70
N ILE A 149 -2.87 -17.15 20.63
CA ILE A 149 -3.59 -16.32 19.66
C ILE A 149 -2.63 -15.35 18.96
N ALA A 150 -2.73 -15.31 17.64
CA ALA A 150 -2.18 -14.24 16.81
C ALA A 150 -3.33 -13.51 16.12
N GLY A 151 -3.37 -12.19 16.26
CA GLY A 151 -4.36 -11.32 15.62
C GLY A 151 -3.82 -10.67 14.34
N LEU A 152 -4.56 -10.78 13.25
CA LEU A 152 -4.36 -10.00 12.02
C LEU A 152 -5.54 -9.04 11.83
N VAL A 153 -5.25 -7.78 11.55
CA VAL A 153 -6.31 -6.76 11.47
C VAL A 153 -6.87 -6.68 10.05
N GLY A 154 -8.03 -7.31 9.86
CA GLY A 154 -8.83 -7.21 8.63
C GLY A 154 -9.91 -6.15 8.75
N SER A 155 -9.66 -4.97 8.22
CA SER A 155 -10.56 -3.81 8.27
C SER A 155 -10.24 -2.86 7.11
N ILE A 156 -11.27 -2.30 6.48
CA ILE A 156 -11.09 -1.24 5.49
C ILE A 156 -10.88 0.13 6.16
N ASP A 157 -11.30 0.27 7.42
CA ASP A 157 -11.46 1.57 8.09
C ASP A 157 -10.11 2.16 8.54
N ASN A 158 -9.04 1.35 8.55
CA ASN A 158 -7.73 1.68 9.11
C ASN A 158 -7.78 2.30 10.52
N ASP A 159 -8.62 1.71 11.37
CA ASP A 159 -9.01 2.24 12.66
C ASP A 159 -8.26 1.62 13.85
N MET A 160 -7.43 0.60 13.62
CA MET A 160 -6.70 -0.11 14.66
C MET A 160 -5.34 0.52 14.99
N VAL A 161 -5.15 0.88 16.26
CA VAL A 161 -3.87 1.40 16.76
C VAL A 161 -2.85 0.27 16.87
N GLY A 162 -1.62 0.54 16.41
CA GLY A 162 -0.49 -0.40 16.48
C GLY A 162 -0.04 -0.96 15.13
N THR A 163 -0.77 -0.66 14.05
CA THR A 163 -0.37 -0.92 12.67
C THR A 163 -0.55 0.35 11.84
N ASP A 164 0.34 0.59 10.88
CA ASP A 164 0.27 1.75 9.98
C ASP A 164 -0.85 1.56 8.93
N MET A 165 -1.09 0.31 8.52
CA MET A 165 -2.13 -0.09 7.58
C MET A 165 -2.79 -1.40 8.03
N THR A 166 -4.10 -1.45 7.86
CA THR A 166 -4.94 -2.65 8.07
C THR A 166 -5.22 -3.34 6.74
N ILE A 167 -5.47 -4.65 6.78
CA ILE A 167 -5.76 -5.45 5.58
C ILE A 167 -7.08 -4.98 4.97
N GLY A 168 -7.00 -4.44 3.76
CA GLY A 168 -8.13 -3.99 2.94
C GLY A 168 -8.28 -2.47 2.84
N ALA A 169 -7.56 -1.70 3.66
CA ALA A 169 -7.66 -0.24 3.64
C ALA A 169 -7.17 0.37 2.31
N ASP A 170 -6.09 -0.16 1.73
CA ASP A 170 -5.57 0.30 0.43
C ASP A 170 -6.53 -0.07 -0.72
N SER A 171 -7.08 -1.28 -0.70
CA SER A 171 -8.07 -1.74 -1.67
C SER A 171 -9.35 -0.91 -1.64
N ALA A 172 -9.86 -0.60 -0.44
CA ALA A 172 -11.02 0.25 -0.27
C ALA A 172 -10.76 1.67 -0.78
N LEU A 173 -9.58 2.23 -0.49
CA LEU A 173 -9.15 3.51 -1.03
C LEU A 173 -9.09 3.50 -2.57
N TYR A 174 -8.65 2.40 -3.17
CA TYR A 174 -8.69 2.21 -4.62
C TYR A 174 -10.11 2.30 -5.18
N ARG A 175 -11.08 1.65 -4.55
CA ARG A 175 -12.50 1.73 -4.97
C ARG A 175 -13.07 3.14 -4.83
N ILE A 176 -12.71 3.85 -3.76
CA ILE A 176 -13.15 5.23 -3.54
C ILE A 176 -12.59 6.15 -4.62
N ILE A 177 -11.30 6.04 -4.95
CA ILE A 177 -10.67 6.88 -5.96
C ILE A 177 -11.17 6.57 -7.37
N GLU A 178 -11.44 5.31 -7.72
CA GLU A 178 -12.09 4.98 -8.98
C GLU A 178 -13.48 5.64 -9.11
N ALA A 179 -14.25 5.64 -8.02
CA ALA A 179 -15.57 6.30 -8.01
C ALA A 179 -15.44 7.82 -8.11
N ILE A 180 -14.50 8.44 -7.37
CA ILE A 180 -14.24 9.88 -7.44
C ILE A 180 -13.80 10.26 -8.85
N ASP A 181 -12.81 9.58 -9.43
CA ASP A 181 -12.33 9.85 -10.79
C ASP A 181 -13.47 9.75 -11.83
N ALA A 182 -14.35 8.74 -11.69
CA ALA A 182 -15.52 8.58 -12.55
C ALA A 182 -16.52 9.76 -12.39
N ILE A 183 -16.77 10.19 -11.14
CA ILE A 183 -17.64 11.32 -10.82
C ILE A 183 -17.07 12.64 -11.35
N THR A 184 -15.77 12.88 -11.22
CA THR A 184 -15.10 14.11 -11.66
C THR A 184 -15.39 14.40 -13.14
N SER A 185 -15.41 13.37 -13.99
CA SER A 185 -15.69 13.53 -15.43
C SER A 185 -17.08 14.14 -15.72
N THR A 186 -18.12 13.69 -15.00
CA THR A 186 -19.49 14.21 -15.15
C THR A 186 -19.69 15.52 -14.38
N ALA A 187 -19.01 15.69 -13.25
CA ALA A 187 -19.03 16.90 -12.46
C ALA A 187 -18.47 18.09 -13.24
N ALA A 188 -17.30 17.95 -13.85
CA ALA A 188 -16.66 18.99 -14.66
C ALA A 188 -17.46 19.34 -15.94
N SER A 189 -18.18 18.36 -16.49
CA SER A 189 -19.01 18.53 -17.70
C SER A 189 -20.24 19.39 -17.42
N HIS A 190 -20.92 19.16 -16.29
CA HIS A 190 -22.14 19.88 -15.91
C HIS A 190 -21.91 21.03 -14.92
N GLN A 191 -20.66 21.31 -14.56
CA GLN A 191 -20.28 22.27 -13.54
C GLN A 191 -20.93 22.04 -12.17
N ARG A 192 -21.09 20.77 -11.79
CA ARG A 192 -21.84 20.35 -10.60
C ARG A 192 -20.96 20.21 -9.37
N SER A 193 -21.62 20.25 -8.22
CA SER A 193 -21.03 19.91 -6.94
C SER A 193 -21.46 18.52 -6.51
N PHE A 194 -20.54 17.74 -5.95
CA PHE A 194 -20.78 16.38 -5.51
C PHE A 194 -20.40 16.23 -4.04
N VAL A 195 -21.28 15.58 -3.29
CA VAL A 195 -21.01 15.13 -1.93
C VAL A 195 -20.85 13.61 -1.97
N VAL A 196 -19.66 13.13 -1.64
CA VAL A 196 -19.30 11.71 -1.71
C VAL A 196 -19.18 11.17 -0.29
N GLU A 197 -20.06 10.24 0.07
CA GLU A 197 -20.04 9.58 1.38
C GLU A 197 -19.17 8.30 1.34
N VAL A 198 -18.22 8.23 2.26
CA VAL A 198 -17.15 7.22 2.33
C VAL A 198 -17.25 6.46 3.66
N MET A 199 -16.99 5.15 3.64
CA MET A 199 -16.99 4.32 4.85
C MET A 199 -15.79 4.65 5.76
N GLY A 200 -15.84 4.18 7.00
CA GLY A 200 -14.76 4.40 7.96
C GLY A 200 -15.18 4.20 9.42
N ARG A 201 -16.45 3.89 9.67
CA ARG A 201 -17.14 3.78 10.96
C ARG A 201 -16.93 5.02 11.83
N HIS A 202 -15.87 5.02 12.64
CA HIS A 202 -15.49 6.11 13.54
C HIS A 202 -14.07 6.62 13.23
N CYS A 203 -13.61 6.37 12.01
CA CYS A 203 -12.29 6.70 11.50
C CYS A 203 -12.42 7.49 10.20
N GLY A 204 -11.75 8.63 10.12
CA GLY A 204 -11.69 9.49 8.95
C GLY A 204 -10.58 9.13 7.96
N TYR A 205 -9.86 8.02 8.16
CA TYR A 205 -8.71 7.63 7.33
C TYR A 205 -9.06 7.57 5.84
N LEU A 206 -10.07 6.79 5.48
CA LEU A 206 -10.50 6.65 4.08
C LEU A 206 -10.96 7.98 3.48
N ALA A 207 -11.74 8.76 4.23
CA ALA A 207 -12.21 10.08 3.79
C ALA A 207 -11.06 11.07 3.57
N LEU A 208 -10.11 11.16 4.50
CA LEU A 208 -8.96 12.05 4.39
C LEU A 208 -8.03 11.65 3.24
N MET A 209 -7.66 10.37 3.17
CA MET A 209 -6.75 9.89 2.14
C MET A 209 -7.37 9.97 0.75
N SER A 210 -8.68 9.69 0.63
CA SER A 210 -9.40 9.86 -0.63
C SER A 210 -9.54 11.33 -1.03
N ALA A 211 -9.71 12.25 -0.08
CA ALA A 211 -9.74 13.67 -0.36
C ALA A 211 -8.40 14.16 -0.94
N ILE A 212 -7.28 13.69 -0.39
CA ILE A 212 -5.94 14.03 -0.87
C ILE A 212 -5.65 13.40 -2.24
N ALA A 213 -5.89 12.09 -2.39
CA ALA A 213 -5.68 11.37 -3.65
C ALA A 213 -6.66 11.78 -4.75
N GLY A 214 -7.88 12.17 -4.41
CA GLY A 214 -8.88 12.68 -5.35
C GLY A 214 -8.66 14.15 -5.70
N GLY A 215 -7.85 14.88 -4.93
CA GLY A 215 -7.69 16.32 -5.09
C GLY A 215 -8.98 17.09 -4.80
N THR A 216 -9.78 16.63 -3.83
CA THR A 216 -11.10 17.17 -3.51
C THR A 216 -10.99 18.48 -2.71
N ASP A 217 -12.13 19.17 -2.57
CA ASP A 217 -12.16 20.56 -2.10
C ASP A 217 -12.44 20.70 -0.61
N TYR A 218 -13.15 19.73 -0.03
CA TYR A 218 -13.43 19.72 1.41
C TYR A 218 -13.57 18.29 1.92
N VAL A 219 -13.22 18.08 3.19
CA VAL A 219 -13.34 16.78 3.86
C VAL A 219 -13.91 16.94 5.27
N LEU A 220 -14.85 16.08 5.63
CA LEU A 220 -15.44 16.00 6.96
C LEU A 220 -15.07 14.66 7.62
N ILE A 221 -14.34 14.73 8.73
CA ILE A 221 -13.84 13.55 9.48
C ILE A 221 -14.20 13.63 10.98
N PRO A 222 -14.45 12.49 11.65
CA PRO A 222 -14.78 12.46 13.07
C PRO A 222 -13.63 12.88 13.99
N GLU A 223 -12.36 12.68 13.60
CA GLU A 223 -11.21 13.01 14.45
C GLU A 223 -10.97 14.51 14.57
N ASN A 224 -11.47 15.30 13.62
CA ASN A 224 -11.42 16.76 13.68
C ASN A 224 -12.75 17.37 13.21
N PRO A 225 -13.78 17.33 14.07
CA PRO A 225 -15.08 17.93 13.78
C PRO A 225 -14.95 19.41 13.39
N PRO A 226 -15.73 19.85 12.38
CA PRO A 226 -15.61 21.19 11.87
C PRO A 226 -16.10 22.24 12.91
N PRO A 227 -15.65 23.51 12.83
CA PRO A 227 -16.07 24.57 13.75
C PRO A 227 -17.57 24.93 13.60
N GLU A 228 -18.14 25.74 14.49
CA GLU A 228 -19.59 26.06 14.44
C GLU A 228 -20.04 26.70 13.11
N ASP A 229 -19.21 27.57 12.51
CA ASP A 229 -19.51 28.26 11.25
C ASP A 229 -18.95 27.53 10.00
N TRP A 230 -18.81 26.21 10.08
CA TRP A 230 -18.20 25.43 9.00
C TRP A 230 -18.97 25.48 7.69
N GLU A 231 -20.30 25.60 7.74
CA GLU A 231 -21.15 25.69 6.56
C GLU A 231 -20.81 26.93 5.73
N ALA A 232 -20.61 28.08 6.39
CA ALA A 232 -20.21 29.31 5.70
C ALA A 232 -18.79 29.21 5.15
N GLN A 233 -17.85 28.72 5.97
CA GLN A 233 -16.45 28.55 5.56
C GLN A 233 -16.29 27.61 4.37
N MET A 234 -17.02 26.49 4.37
CA MET A 234 -17.05 25.55 3.26
C MET A 234 -17.60 26.24 2.01
N CYS A 235 -18.76 26.92 2.11
CA CYS A 235 -19.35 27.60 0.97
C CYS A 235 -18.45 28.70 0.40
N GLU A 236 -17.76 29.46 1.26
CA GLU A 236 -16.82 30.48 0.84
C GLU A 236 -15.61 29.89 0.10
N LEU A 237 -15.03 28.81 0.64
CA LEU A 237 -13.91 28.11 0.02
C LEU A 237 -14.28 27.54 -1.36
N LEU A 238 -15.46 26.93 -1.49
CA LEU A 238 -15.95 26.40 -2.77
C LEU A 238 -16.23 27.53 -3.77
N ARG A 239 -16.89 28.62 -3.32
CA ARG A 239 -17.16 29.79 -4.16
C ARG A 239 -15.86 30.39 -4.70
N HIS A 240 -14.84 30.56 -3.85
CA HIS A 240 -13.53 31.05 -4.29
C HIS A 240 -12.90 30.12 -5.33
N GLY A 241 -13.01 28.80 -5.13
CA GLY A 241 -12.55 27.81 -6.10
C GLY A 241 -13.19 28.01 -7.47
N ARG A 242 -14.52 28.17 -7.51
CA ARG A 242 -15.28 28.43 -8.74
C ARG A 242 -14.88 29.74 -9.40
N THR A 243 -14.73 30.83 -8.63
CA THR A 243 -14.30 32.12 -9.18
C THR A 243 -12.87 32.08 -9.76
N SER A 244 -12.02 31.20 -9.22
CA SER A 244 -10.66 30.95 -9.72
C SER A 244 -10.62 30.00 -10.93
N GLY A 245 -11.78 29.60 -11.47
CA GLY A 245 -11.88 28.81 -12.70
C GLY A 245 -12.12 27.30 -12.48
N ARG A 246 -12.28 26.84 -11.24
CA ARG A 246 -12.62 25.43 -10.96
C ARG A 246 -14.00 25.11 -11.51
N ARG A 247 -14.10 24.01 -12.27
CA ARG A 247 -15.33 23.64 -12.98
C ARG A 247 -16.30 22.86 -12.12
N ASP A 248 -15.81 22.12 -11.13
CA ASP A 248 -16.58 21.24 -10.26
C ASP A 248 -16.15 21.39 -8.81
N SER A 249 -16.91 20.80 -7.90
CA SER A 249 -16.54 20.76 -6.48
C SER A 249 -16.94 19.44 -5.86
N ILE A 250 -16.02 18.81 -5.13
CA ILE A 250 -16.22 17.52 -4.48
C ILE A 250 -15.95 17.66 -2.99
N VAL A 251 -16.97 17.36 -2.20
CA VAL A 251 -16.90 17.30 -0.73
C VAL A 251 -16.97 15.84 -0.30
N VAL A 252 -15.95 15.37 0.42
CA VAL A 252 -15.89 14.00 0.94
C VAL A 252 -16.38 13.99 2.39
N VAL A 253 -17.33 13.11 2.69
CA VAL A 253 -17.93 12.98 4.02
C VAL A 253 -17.70 11.57 4.54
N ALA A 254 -16.99 11.44 5.66
CA ALA A 254 -16.89 10.16 6.35
C ALA A 254 -18.27 9.77 6.94
N GLU A 255 -18.64 8.49 6.91
CA GLU A 255 -19.91 8.02 7.49
C GLU A 255 -20.04 8.34 8.99
N GLY A 256 -18.90 8.45 9.70
CA GLY A 256 -18.83 8.85 11.10
C GLY A 256 -18.73 10.35 11.35
N ALA A 257 -18.85 11.20 10.33
CA ALA A 257 -18.69 12.65 10.48
C ALA A 257 -19.71 13.24 11.46
N CYS A 258 -19.22 14.09 12.37
CA CYS A 258 -20.04 14.78 13.35
C CYS A 258 -19.53 16.22 13.58
N ASP A 259 -20.38 17.07 14.13
CA ASP A 259 -20.02 18.40 14.62
C ASP A 259 -19.41 18.36 16.03
N ARG A 260 -18.98 19.51 16.55
CA ARG A 260 -18.37 19.63 17.89
C ARG A 260 -19.37 19.42 19.05
N GLN A 261 -20.66 19.36 18.74
CA GLN A 261 -21.74 19.05 19.66
C GLN A 261 -22.07 17.54 19.63
N GLY A 262 -21.45 16.77 18.73
CA GLY A 262 -21.66 15.34 18.56
C GLY A 262 -22.86 15.00 17.68
N LYS A 263 -23.46 15.98 16.99
CA LYS A 263 -24.53 15.74 16.04
C LYS A 263 -23.93 15.19 14.74
N PRO A 264 -24.47 14.09 14.18
CA PRO A 264 -24.02 13.56 12.90
C PRO A 264 -24.17 14.59 11.76
N ILE A 265 -23.17 14.68 10.88
CA ILE A 265 -23.22 15.48 9.66
C ILE A 265 -23.44 14.52 8.49
N SER A 266 -24.67 14.46 7.98
CA SER A 266 -25.00 13.59 6.84
C SER A 266 -24.60 14.21 5.50
N ALA A 267 -24.37 13.37 4.49
CA ALA A 267 -24.13 13.86 3.13
C ALA A 267 -25.31 14.69 2.57
N ASP A 268 -26.54 14.34 2.94
CA ASP A 268 -27.72 15.13 2.54
C ASP A 268 -27.75 16.52 3.20
N HIS A 269 -27.31 16.64 4.45
CA HIS A 269 -27.20 17.95 5.10
C HIS A 269 -26.19 18.84 4.37
N VAL A 270 -25.02 18.30 4.01
CA VAL A 270 -24.03 19.03 3.21
C VAL A 270 -24.61 19.44 1.85
N ARG A 271 -25.38 18.56 1.19
CA ARG A 271 -26.06 18.91 -0.07
C ARG A 271 -27.02 20.09 0.09
N GLN A 272 -27.87 20.07 1.11
CA GLN A 272 -28.82 21.15 1.39
C GLN A 272 -28.10 22.48 1.60
N VAL A 273 -27.00 22.48 2.38
CA VAL A 273 -26.16 23.66 2.61
C VAL A 273 -25.62 24.24 1.30
N LEU A 274 -25.12 23.39 0.39
CA LEU A 274 -24.59 23.82 -0.91
C LEU A 274 -25.70 24.36 -1.83
N GLU A 275 -26.87 23.70 -1.88
CA GLU A 275 -28.02 24.16 -2.67
C GLU A 275 -28.55 25.52 -2.17
N GLU A 276 -28.71 25.68 -0.85
CA GLU A 276 -29.30 26.88 -0.25
C GLU A 276 -28.35 28.09 -0.26
N ARG A 277 -27.05 27.88 0.02
CA ARG A 277 -26.08 29.00 0.18
C ARG A 277 -25.31 29.34 -1.09
N LEU A 278 -25.15 28.40 -2.02
CA LEU A 278 -24.43 28.61 -3.28
C LEU A 278 -25.34 28.58 -4.52
N GLY A 279 -26.54 28.00 -4.42
CA GLY A 279 -27.43 27.84 -5.58
C GLY A 279 -26.89 26.84 -6.61
N GLU A 280 -26.01 25.92 -6.21
CA GLU A 280 -25.35 24.96 -7.08
C GLU A 280 -26.18 23.66 -7.25
N ASP A 281 -26.21 23.10 -8.47
CA ASP A 281 -26.75 21.75 -8.70
C ASP A 281 -25.84 20.71 -8.02
N THR A 282 -26.28 20.25 -6.86
CA THR A 282 -25.50 19.39 -5.97
C THR A 282 -26.05 17.97 -5.96
N ARG A 283 -25.17 16.97 -6.05
CA ARG A 283 -25.55 15.55 -6.03
C ARG A 283 -24.86 14.81 -4.90
N VAL A 284 -25.58 13.88 -4.28
CA VAL A 284 -25.03 12.99 -3.25
C VAL A 284 -24.76 11.63 -3.86
N THR A 285 -23.57 11.09 -3.59
CA THR A 285 -23.21 9.72 -3.92
C THR A 285 -22.76 9.00 -2.66
N ILE A 286 -23.56 8.03 -2.21
CA ILE A 286 -23.19 7.14 -1.12
C ILE A 286 -22.58 5.89 -1.75
N LEU A 287 -21.26 5.74 -1.63
CA LEU A 287 -20.55 4.63 -2.25
C LEU A 287 -20.97 3.28 -1.64
N GLY A 288 -21.20 3.26 -0.33
CA GLY A 288 -21.62 2.06 0.40
C GLY A 288 -20.63 0.90 0.22
N HIS A 289 -21.17 -0.31 0.07
CA HIS A 289 -20.40 -1.56 0.14
C HIS A 289 -19.49 -1.83 -1.08
N VAL A 290 -19.52 -1.02 -2.14
CA VAL A 290 -18.54 -1.12 -3.23
C VAL A 290 -17.11 -0.98 -2.70
N GLN A 291 -16.94 -0.29 -1.57
CA GLN A 291 -15.67 -0.08 -0.87
C GLN A 291 -15.12 -1.35 -0.21
N ARG A 292 -15.97 -2.34 0.11
CA ARG A 292 -15.58 -3.66 0.66
C ARG A 292 -15.39 -4.71 -0.43
N GLY A 293 -15.99 -4.48 -1.60
CA GLY A 293 -15.98 -5.41 -2.72
C GLY A 293 -14.77 -5.27 -3.64
N GLY A 294 -14.73 -6.12 -4.67
CA GLY A 294 -13.67 -6.10 -5.68
C GLY A 294 -12.45 -6.91 -5.29
N THR A 295 -11.48 -6.87 -6.19
CA THR A 295 -10.22 -7.61 -6.08
C THR A 295 -9.22 -6.85 -5.20
N PRO A 296 -8.44 -7.53 -4.33
CA PRO A 296 -7.47 -6.85 -3.50
C PRO A 296 -6.38 -6.18 -4.35
N SER A 297 -5.97 -4.97 -3.93
CA SER A 297 -4.83 -4.26 -4.51
C SER A 297 -3.55 -5.06 -4.34
N ALA A 298 -2.51 -4.71 -5.11
CA ALA A 298 -1.22 -5.35 -4.96
C ALA A 298 -0.70 -5.24 -3.51
N PHE A 299 -0.86 -4.07 -2.88
CA PHE A 299 -0.48 -3.84 -1.49
C PHE A 299 -1.17 -4.81 -0.54
N ASP A 300 -2.51 -4.89 -0.57
CA ASP A 300 -3.26 -5.77 0.33
C ASP A 300 -3.04 -7.26 0.05
N ARG A 301 -2.51 -7.64 -1.12
CA ARG A 301 -2.07 -9.03 -1.36
C ARG A 301 -0.73 -9.32 -0.72
N TRP A 302 0.31 -8.56 -1.05
CA TRP A 302 1.65 -8.87 -0.56
C TRP A 302 1.75 -8.62 0.94
N MET A 303 1.18 -7.53 1.45
CA MET A 303 1.23 -7.18 2.87
C MET A 303 0.51 -8.23 3.72
N SER A 304 -0.73 -8.60 3.36
CA SER A 304 -1.47 -9.67 4.05
C SER A 304 -0.75 -11.02 4.00
N THR A 305 -0.04 -11.29 2.90
CA THR A 305 0.77 -12.50 2.77
C THR A 305 1.95 -12.51 3.75
N LEU A 306 2.62 -11.36 3.94
CA LEU A 306 3.67 -11.21 4.95
C LEU A 306 3.11 -11.41 6.36
N LEU A 307 1.97 -10.81 6.67
CA LEU A 307 1.34 -10.92 7.99
C LEU A 307 0.92 -12.36 8.31
N GLY A 308 0.33 -13.08 7.35
CA GLY A 308 -0.05 -14.48 7.53
C GLY A 308 1.14 -15.41 7.76
N TYR A 309 2.25 -15.19 7.04
CA TYR A 309 3.50 -15.92 7.28
C TYR A 309 4.06 -15.65 8.68
N ALA A 310 4.14 -14.39 9.08
CA ALA A 310 4.63 -13.99 10.40
C ALA A 310 3.74 -14.49 11.55
N ALA A 311 2.41 -14.53 11.36
CA ALA A 311 1.48 -15.09 12.33
C ALA A 311 1.73 -16.58 12.59
N VAL A 312 2.07 -17.36 11.55
CA VAL A 312 2.42 -18.77 11.74
C VAL A 312 3.73 -18.90 12.51
N GLN A 313 4.75 -18.10 12.18
CA GLN A 313 6.00 -18.11 12.95
C GLN A 313 5.75 -17.81 14.43
N GLU A 314 4.87 -16.84 14.72
CA GLU A 314 4.45 -16.51 16.08
C GLU A 314 3.76 -17.71 16.76
N MET A 315 2.80 -18.35 16.09
CA MET A 315 2.04 -19.47 16.66
C MET A 315 2.89 -20.71 16.90
N LEU A 316 3.93 -20.91 16.10
CA LEU A 316 4.88 -22.00 16.30
C LEU A 316 5.85 -21.70 17.46
N ALA A 317 6.24 -20.45 17.66
CA ALA A 317 7.10 -20.04 18.77
C ALA A 317 6.34 -19.92 20.11
N ALA A 318 5.03 -19.63 20.07
CA ALA A 318 4.23 -19.34 21.25
C ALA A 318 4.16 -20.51 22.27
N THR A 319 4.33 -20.14 23.53
CA THR A 319 4.15 -20.95 24.75
C THR A 319 2.91 -20.48 25.53
N PRO A 320 2.45 -21.23 26.55
CA PRO A 320 1.32 -20.80 27.39
C PRO A 320 1.49 -19.43 28.06
N GLU A 321 2.72 -19.01 28.31
CA GLU A 321 3.07 -17.73 28.94
C GLU A 321 3.19 -16.59 27.91
N THR A 322 3.19 -16.90 26.62
CA THR A 322 3.33 -15.91 25.54
C THR A 322 2.10 -15.01 25.49
N GLU A 323 2.32 -13.70 25.57
CA GLU A 323 1.24 -12.73 25.43
C GLU A 323 0.71 -12.72 23.98
N PRO A 324 -0.63 -12.71 23.77
CA PRO A 324 -1.19 -12.60 22.43
C PRO A 324 -0.68 -11.39 21.66
N GLN A 325 -0.15 -11.64 20.46
CA GLN A 325 0.37 -10.60 19.60
C GLN A 325 -0.63 -10.24 18.50
N MET A 326 -0.78 -8.94 18.25
CA MET A 326 -1.30 -8.43 16.99
C MET A 326 -0.11 -8.27 16.03
N ILE A 327 -0.20 -8.90 14.87
CA ILE A 327 0.81 -8.79 13.82
C ILE A 327 0.31 -7.75 12.82
N GLY A 328 1.09 -6.70 12.64
CA GLY A 328 0.79 -5.60 11.73
C GLY A 328 2.04 -5.15 10.99
N ILE A 329 1.94 -3.98 10.37
CA ILE A 329 3.10 -3.32 9.77
C ILE A 329 3.38 -2.01 10.49
N ARG A 330 4.65 -1.74 10.76
CA ARG A 330 5.14 -0.41 11.11
C ARG A 330 6.39 -0.10 10.32
N TYR A 331 6.49 1.13 9.81
CA TYR A 331 7.66 1.57 9.07
C TYR A 331 8.00 0.67 7.87
N ASN A 332 6.97 0.17 7.18
CA ASN A 332 7.08 -0.78 6.07
C ASN A 332 7.79 -2.10 6.43
N ARG A 333 7.71 -2.53 7.69
CA ARG A 333 8.20 -3.81 8.21
C ARG A 333 7.14 -4.49 9.06
N ILE A 334 7.22 -5.82 9.17
CA ILE A 334 6.37 -6.58 10.09
C ILE A 334 6.69 -6.14 11.51
N ASP A 335 5.65 -5.82 12.27
CA ASP A 335 5.75 -5.49 13.69
C ASP A 335 4.79 -6.35 14.52
N ARG A 336 5.16 -6.55 15.79
CA ARG A 336 4.40 -7.33 16.76
C ARG A 336 4.09 -6.43 17.95
N ALA A 337 2.82 -6.33 18.29
CA ALA A 337 2.39 -5.53 19.42
C ALA A 337 1.44 -6.34 20.32
N PRO A 338 1.47 -6.12 21.64
CA PRO A 338 0.51 -6.74 22.55
C PRO A 338 -0.93 -6.44 22.12
N LEU A 339 -1.68 -7.50 21.78
CA LEU A 339 -3.01 -7.39 21.17
C LEU A 339 -3.95 -6.52 22.01
N MET A 340 -3.97 -6.75 23.32
CA MET A 340 -4.88 -6.03 24.21
C MET A 340 -4.47 -4.59 24.48
N GLN A 341 -3.19 -4.26 24.32
CA GLN A 341 -2.75 -2.87 24.36
C GLN A 341 -3.31 -2.13 23.14
N CYS A 342 -3.18 -2.71 21.95
CA CYS A 342 -3.70 -2.16 20.70
C CYS A 342 -5.23 -1.97 20.73
N VAL A 343 -5.98 -2.95 21.22
CA VAL A 343 -7.45 -2.85 21.39
C VAL A 343 -7.82 -1.71 22.34
N LYS A 344 -7.17 -1.63 23.51
CA LYS A 344 -7.45 -0.56 24.49
C LYS A 344 -7.16 0.83 23.95
N GLN A 345 -6.04 1.00 23.23
CA GLN A 345 -5.68 2.26 22.58
C GLN A 345 -6.63 2.61 21.43
N THR A 346 -7.20 1.62 20.75
CA THR A 346 -8.20 1.85 19.70
C THR A 346 -9.50 2.38 20.30
N HIS A 347 -9.98 1.76 21.38
CA HIS A 347 -11.18 2.24 22.09
C HIS A 347 -10.99 3.64 22.71
N SER A 348 -9.77 3.99 23.13
CA SER A 348 -9.52 5.32 23.70
C SER A 348 -9.68 6.45 22.68
N VAL A 349 -9.53 6.20 21.37
CA VAL A 349 -9.78 7.23 20.34
C VAL A 349 -11.24 7.71 20.40
N ALA A 350 -12.20 6.79 20.47
CA ALA A 350 -13.61 7.14 20.57
C ALA A 350 -13.93 7.91 21.87
N GLN A 351 -13.27 7.53 22.98
CA GLN A 351 -13.39 8.24 24.26
C GLN A 351 -12.85 9.67 24.17
N LYS A 352 -11.71 9.88 23.51
CA LYS A 352 -11.11 11.20 23.29
C LYS A 352 -11.99 12.09 22.43
N ILE A 353 -12.59 11.55 21.37
CA ILE A 353 -13.56 12.28 20.54
C ILE A 353 -14.79 12.69 21.37
N ALA A 354 -15.35 11.77 22.16
CA ALA A 354 -16.49 12.06 23.04
C ALA A 354 -16.16 13.11 24.11
N ALA A 355 -14.93 13.10 24.63
CA ALA A 355 -14.41 14.10 25.57
C ALA A 355 -14.04 15.44 24.91
N LYS A 356 -14.19 15.58 23.58
CA LYS A 356 -13.80 16.75 22.78
C LYS A 356 -12.29 17.04 22.77
N GLU A 357 -11.48 16.00 23.02
CA GLU A 357 -10.01 16.04 23.01
C GLU A 357 -9.47 15.68 21.60
N TYR A 358 -9.84 16.48 20.60
CA TYR A 358 -9.60 16.16 19.18
C TYR A 358 -8.11 16.10 18.79
N ALA A 359 -7.26 16.93 19.40
CA ALA A 359 -5.82 16.90 19.14
C ALA A 359 -5.20 15.55 19.55
N ASP A 360 -5.63 15.00 20.69
CA ASP A 360 -5.20 13.69 21.17
C ASP A 360 -5.76 12.57 20.28
N ALA A 361 -7.01 12.68 19.84
CA ALA A 361 -7.61 11.71 18.91
C ALA A 361 -6.84 11.65 17.58
N MET A 362 -6.50 12.81 17.01
CA MET A 362 -5.66 12.92 15.81
C MET A 362 -4.25 12.34 16.02
N ALA A 363 -3.66 12.57 17.20
CA ALA A 363 -2.33 12.04 17.54
C ALA A 363 -2.32 10.51 17.71
N LEU A 364 -3.39 9.93 18.28
CA LEU A 364 -3.54 8.47 18.44
C LEU A 364 -3.67 7.74 17.10
N ARG A 365 -4.21 8.39 16.05
CA ARG A 365 -4.19 7.86 14.67
C ARG A 365 -2.79 7.88 14.03
N GLY A 366 -1.84 8.57 14.64
CA GLY A 366 -0.44 8.64 14.21
C GLY A 366 -0.06 9.99 13.62
N SER A 367 1.24 10.29 13.67
CA SER A 367 1.81 11.55 13.17
C SER A 367 1.55 11.76 11.68
N SER A 368 1.60 10.68 10.89
CA SER A 368 1.30 10.72 9.45
C SER A 368 -0.14 11.18 9.19
N PHE A 369 -1.13 10.71 9.96
CA PHE A 369 -2.52 11.12 9.79
C PHE A 369 -2.70 12.63 10.04
N THR A 370 -2.09 13.13 11.11
CA THR A 370 -2.11 14.56 11.46
C THR A 370 -1.40 15.43 10.42
N GLU A 371 -0.25 14.98 9.91
CA GLU A 371 0.50 15.67 8.86
C GLU A 371 -0.33 15.76 7.56
N MET A 372 -0.93 14.65 7.14
CA MET A 372 -1.74 14.60 5.93
C MET A 372 -2.99 15.48 6.04
N PHE A 373 -3.60 15.58 7.22
CA PHE A 373 -4.74 16.49 7.45
C PHE A 373 -4.35 17.97 7.30
N LYS A 374 -3.20 18.36 7.87
CA LYS A 374 -2.67 19.73 7.70
C LYS A 374 -2.36 20.03 6.23
N MET A 375 -1.72 19.08 5.55
CA MET A 375 -1.40 19.20 4.13
C MET A 375 -2.66 19.34 3.26
N PHE A 376 -3.71 18.54 3.54
CA PHE A 376 -4.98 18.64 2.85
C PHE A 376 -5.56 20.05 2.94
N LYS A 377 -5.64 20.62 4.16
CA LYS A 377 -6.18 21.98 4.36
C LYS A 377 -5.48 23.02 3.47
N LEU A 378 -4.15 23.00 3.43
CA LEU A 378 -3.38 23.93 2.59
C LEU A 378 -3.64 23.72 1.10
N MET A 379 -3.75 22.47 0.65
CA MET A 379 -3.98 22.16 -0.76
C MET A 379 -5.42 22.40 -1.22
N ALA A 380 -6.39 22.36 -0.30
CA ALA A 380 -7.81 22.54 -0.58
C ALA A 380 -8.21 24.01 -0.78
N GLU A 381 -7.38 24.95 -0.32
CA GLU A 381 -7.61 26.39 -0.51
C GLU A 381 -7.81 26.76 -1.99
N ALA A 382 -8.56 27.84 -2.20
CA ALA A 382 -8.83 28.36 -3.55
C ALA A 382 -7.70 29.26 -4.09
N MET A 383 -6.92 29.84 -3.18
CA MET A 383 -5.78 30.71 -3.45
C MET A 383 -4.71 30.52 -2.37
N PRO A 384 -3.45 30.92 -2.63
CA PRO A 384 -2.42 30.92 -1.60
C PRO A 384 -2.87 31.72 -0.36
N SER A 385 -2.60 31.19 0.84
CA SER A 385 -2.92 31.89 2.10
C SER A 385 -1.98 33.06 2.38
N VAL A 386 -0.86 33.14 1.67
CA VAL A 386 0.20 34.14 1.86
C VAL A 386 0.31 35.04 0.63
N ALA A 387 0.37 36.35 0.85
CA ALA A 387 0.66 37.32 -0.20
C ALA A 387 2.13 37.24 -0.62
N LEU A 388 2.39 37.40 -1.92
CA LEU A 388 3.77 37.37 -2.44
C LEU A 388 4.62 38.47 -1.77
N PRO A 389 5.79 38.11 -1.22
CA PRO A 389 6.71 39.08 -0.65
C PRO A 389 7.29 39.99 -1.75
N ALA A 390 7.82 41.16 -1.37
CA ALA A 390 8.37 42.13 -2.31
C ALA A 390 9.53 41.59 -3.17
N GLN A 391 10.26 40.60 -2.67
CA GLN A 391 11.30 39.86 -3.40
C GLN A 391 11.07 38.36 -3.20
N PRO A 392 10.18 37.75 -4.01
CA PRO A 392 9.88 36.34 -3.88
C PRO A 392 11.02 35.49 -4.42
N ARG A 393 11.27 34.36 -3.77
CA ARG A 393 12.19 33.34 -4.27
C ARG A 393 11.54 32.58 -5.40
N ARG A 394 12.34 32.18 -6.40
CA ARG A 394 11.88 31.51 -7.62
C ARG A 394 12.34 30.06 -7.62
N LEU A 395 11.40 29.14 -7.48
CA LEU A 395 11.64 27.71 -7.42
C LEU A 395 11.25 27.08 -8.76
N ALA A 396 12.18 26.41 -9.42
CA ALA A 396 11.90 25.71 -10.67
C ALA A 396 11.66 24.21 -10.44
N ILE A 397 10.72 23.64 -11.19
CA ILE A 397 10.36 22.22 -11.17
C ILE A 397 10.55 21.63 -12.55
N LEU A 398 11.18 20.45 -12.64
CA LEU A 398 11.30 19.70 -13.88
C LEU A 398 11.16 18.20 -13.68
N HIS A 399 10.77 17.50 -14.75
CA HIS A 399 10.80 16.04 -14.80
C HIS A 399 12.06 15.51 -15.48
N ALA A 400 12.63 14.41 -14.97
CA ALA A 400 13.76 13.73 -15.62
C ALA A 400 13.72 12.21 -15.45
N GLY A 401 13.64 11.48 -16.56
CA GLY A 401 13.69 10.02 -16.58
C GLY A 401 12.63 9.38 -17.47
N GLY A 402 12.23 8.16 -17.09
CA GLY A 402 11.05 7.51 -17.67
C GLY A 402 9.77 8.08 -17.07
N LEU A 403 8.64 7.81 -17.71
CA LEU A 403 7.33 8.13 -17.17
C LEU A 403 7.07 7.32 -15.89
N ALA A 404 6.53 7.98 -14.87
CA ALA A 404 6.08 7.35 -13.65
C ALA A 404 4.73 7.96 -13.22
N PRO A 405 3.67 7.16 -13.02
CA PRO A 405 2.40 7.65 -12.49
C PRO A 405 2.62 8.33 -11.13
N GLY A 406 2.13 9.54 -10.99
CA GLY A 406 2.33 10.35 -9.78
C GLY A 406 3.27 11.55 -9.95
N MET A 407 3.94 11.68 -11.11
CA MET A 407 4.70 12.90 -11.45
C MET A 407 3.82 14.16 -11.42
N ASN A 408 2.64 14.13 -12.07
CA ASN A 408 1.71 15.26 -12.07
C ASN A 408 1.15 15.59 -10.66
N PRO A 409 0.71 14.61 -9.84
CA PRO A 409 0.38 14.85 -8.43
C PRO A 409 1.50 15.51 -7.63
N ALA A 410 2.76 15.09 -7.85
CA ALA A 410 3.91 15.69 -7.17
C ALA A 410 4.11 17.16 -7.58
N VAL A 411 3.99 17.48 -8.87
CA VAL A 411 4.03 18.88 -9.34
C VAL A 411 2.90 19.70 -8.74
N ARG A 412 1.67 19.19 -8.76
CA ARG A 412 0.50 19.87 -8.17
C ARG A 412 0.74 20.24 -6.71
N ALA A 413 1.15 19.27 -5.90
CA ALA A 413 1.44 19.50 -4.49
C ALA A 413 2.59 20.50 -4.31
N ALA A 414 3.69 20.35 -5.07
CA ALA A 414 4.84 21.25 -5.00
C ALA A 414 4.47 22.70 -5.36
N VAL A 415 3.68 22.91 -6.43
CA VAL A 415 3.24 24.24 -6.87
C VAL A 415 2.34 24.89 -5.83
N ARG A 416 1.27 24.22 -5.38
CA ARG A 416 0.35 24.80 -4.38
C ARG A 416 1.07 25.15 -3.08
N LEU A 417 1.88 24.22 -2.57
CA LEU A 417 2.60 24.42 -1.31
C LEU A 417 3.74 25.45 -1.43
N GLY A 418 4.35 25.59 -2.60
CA GLY A 418 5.37 26.60 -2.86
C GLY A 418 4.77 28.00 -2.94
N LEU A 419 3.65 28.16 -3.66
CA LEU A 419 2.90 29.42 -3.71
C LEU A 419 2.40 29.83 -2.31
N ASP A 420 1.91 28.87 -1.53
CA ASP A 420 1.45 29.10 -0.15
C ASP A 420 2.58 29.52 0.81
N ARG A 421 3.84 29.22 0.47
CA ARG A 421 5.03 29.73 1.19
C ARG A 421 5.55 31.08 0.65
N GLY A 422 4.83 31.70 -0.29
CA GLY A 422 5.22 32.98 -0.88
C GLY A 422 6.32 32.88 -1.95
N HIS A 423 6.53 31.70 -2.53
CA HIS A 423 7.48 31.51 -3.64
C HIS A 423 6.79 31.72 -4.99
N VAL A 424 7.57 32.10 -6.00
CA VAL A 424 7.16 32.00 -7.41
C VAL A 424 7.59 30.64 -7.93
N MET A 425 6.62 29.90 -8.48
CA MET A 425 6.85 28.55 -8.99
C MET A 425 7.03 28.55 -10.49
N LEU A 426 8.07 27.90 -10.99
CA LEU A 426 8.40 27.81 -12.41
C LEU A 426 8.36 26.36 -12.89
N GLY A 427 7.70 26.10 -14.01
CA GLY A 427 7.67 24.81 -14.69
C GLY A 427 8.65 24.80 -15.86
N ILE A 428 9.50 23.78 -15.94
CA ILE A 428 10.44 23.59 -17.06
C ILE A 428 9.89 22.49 -17.98
N ARG A 429 9.61 22.84 -19.23
CA ARG A 429 8.98 21.92 -20.19
C ARG A 429 10.00 21.07 -20.96
N GLY A 430 9.90 19.75 -20.86
CA GLY A 430 10.78 18.80 -21.55
C GLY A 430 12.07 18.49 -20.81
N GLY A 431 12.04 18.56 -19.48
CA GLY A 431 13.17 18.22 -18.60
C GLY A 431 14.40 19.09 -18.83
N PHE A 432 15.59 18.48 -18.74
CA PHE A 432 16.86 19.22 -18.87
C PHE A 432 17.06 19.84 -20.25
N GLN A 433 16.56 19.22 -21.32
CA GLN A 433 16.60 19.85 -22.64
C GLN A 433 15.77 21.13 -22.65
N GLY A 434 14.59 21.11 -22.02
CA GLY A 434 13.78 22.31 -21.79
C GLY A 434 14.52 23.43 -21.06
N LEU A 435 15.27 23.07 -20.01
CA LEU A 435 16.10 24.02 -19.26
C LEU A 435 17.20 24.64 -20.14
N ILE A 436 17.87 23.83 -20.96
CA ILE A 436 18.89 24.30 -21.91
C ILE A 436 18.27 25.24 -22.96
N ASP A 437 17.09 24.91 -23.46
CA ASP A 437 16.37 25.68 -24.48
C ASP A 437 15.69 26.94 -23.91
N GLY A 438 15.64 27.11 -22.58
CA GLY A 438 14.93 28.20 -21.92
C GLY A 438 13.39 28.08 -21.94
N ARG A 439 12.85 26.86 -22.10
CA ARG A 439 11.40 26.57 -22.09
C ARG A 439 10.86 26.53 -20.67
N ILE A 440 10.70 27.71 -20.08
CA ILE A 440 10.37 27.90 -18.67
C ILE A 440 9.14 28.81 -18.59
N GLU A 441 8.15 28.40 -17.81
CA GLU A 441 6.90 29.15 -17.58
C GLU A 441 6.61 29.29 -16.10
N GLU A 442 5.86 30.31 -15.71
CA GLU A 442 5.38 30.46 -14.34
C GLU A 442 4.12 29.59 -14.15
N LEU A 443 4.08 28.83 -13.06
CA LEU A 443 2.95 27.98 -12.68
C LEU A 443 2.13 28.66 -11.59
N ARG A 444 0.86 28.92 -11.89
CA ARG A 444 -0.13 29.50 -10.97
C ARG A 444 -0.96 28.40 -10.31
N TRP A 445 -1.71 28.79 -9.29
CA TRP A 445 -2.56 27.87 -8.50
C TRP A 445 -3.52 27.04 -9.36
N GLY A 446 -4.17 27.69 -10.34
CA GLY A 446 -5.13 27.07 -11.25
C GLY A 446 -4.50 26.23 -12.37
N ASP A 447 -3.22 26.44 -12.70
CA ASP A 447 -2.57 25.74 -13.82
C ASP A 447 -2.36 24.24 -13.54
N VAL A 448 -2.33 23.86 -12.26
CA VAL A 448 -2.19 22.49 -11.77
C VAL A 448 -3.51 21.88 -11.27
N GLU A 449 -4.65 22.53 -11.55
CA GLU A 449 -5.96 21.99 -11.20
C GLU A 449 -6.24 20.69 -11.96
N GLY A 450 -6.82 19.69 -11.29
CA GLY A 450 -7.08 18.36 -11.88
C GLY A 450 -5.85 17.46 -12.07
N TRP A 451 -4.62 17.93 -11.82
CA TRP A 451 -3.41 17.11 -11.99
C TRP A 451 -3.26 15.98 -10.96
N SER A 452 -4.11 15.92 -9.93
CA SER A 452 -4.06 14.88 -8.90
C SER A 452 -4.44 13.49 -9.44
N ALA A 453 -5.42 13.43 -10.35
CA ALA A 453 -5.84 12.16 -10.96
C ALA A 453 -5.08 11.82 -12.25
N LEU A 454 -4.30 12.76 -12.78
CA LEU A 454 -3.75 12.66 -14.12
C LEU A 454 -2.48 11.79 -14.14
N GLY A 455 -2.53 10.72 -14.93
CA GLY A 455 -1.34 9.97 -15.34
C GLY A 455 -0.38 10.80 -16.18
N GLY A 456 0.75 10.23 -16.57
CA GLY A 456 1.68 10.90 -17.47
C GLY A 456 2.54 11.99 -16.81
N ALA A 457 2.94 12.99 -17.61
CA ALA A 457 3.89 14.03 -17.24
C ALA A 457 3.63 15.31 -18.05
N GLU A 458 2.82 16.24 -17.53
CA GLU A 458 2.38 17.47 -18.22
C GLU A 458 3.53 18.45 -18.50
N LEU A 459 4.54 18.50 -17.63
CA LEU A 459 5.78 19.22 -17.90
C LEU A 459 6.65 18.54 -18.96
N GLY A 460 6.30 17.31 -19.38
CA GLY A 460 7.11 16.49 -20.29
C GLY A 460 8.35 15.91 -19.60
N THR A 461 8.66 14.65 -19.90
CA THR A 461 9.82 13.96 -19.32
C THR A 461 10.63 13.24 -20.40
N ASN A 462 11.94 13.16 -20.21
CA ASN A 462 12.84 12.38 -21.04
C ASN A 462 14.07 11.94 -20.24
N ARG A 463 14.87 11.07 -20.84
CA ARG A 463 16.07 10.47 -20.21
C ARG A 463 17.36 11.22 -20.51
N GLN A 464 17.31 12.38 -21.19
CA GLN A 464 18.50 13.16 -21.52
C GLN A 464 19.03 13.86 -20.27
N ILE A 465 20.35 13.87 -20.14
CA ILE A 465 21.09 14.53 -19.05
C ILE A 465 22.05 15.52 -19.72
N PRO A 466 22.23 16.74 -19.18
CA PRO A 466 23.15 17.70 -19.78
C PRO A 466 24.57 17.14 -19.85
N THR A 467 25.23 17.37 -20.98
CA THR A 467 26.67 17.10 -21.14
C THR A 467 27.50 18.23 -20.52
N LEU A 468 28.81 18.00 -20.35
CA LEU A 468 29.75 19.02 -19.86
C LEU A 468 29.73 20.31 -20.67
N GLU A 469 29.54 20.22 -22.00
CA GLU A 469 29.44 21.36 -22.91
C GLU A 469 28.13 22.14 -22.72
N GLN A 470 27.06 21.45 -22.31
CA GLN A 470 25.74 22.05 -22.11
C GLN A 470 25.58 22.69 -20.72
N PHE A 471 26.48 22.41 -19.76
CA PHE A 471 26.41 23.02 -18.42
C PHE A 471 26.48 24.54 -18.43
N TYR A 472 27.21 25.15 -19.37
CA TYR A 472 27.19 26.59 -19.54
C TYR A 472 25.79 27.11 -19.89
N SER A 473 25.09 26.45 -20.82
CA SER A 473 23.72 26.82 -21.18
C SER A 473 22.74 26.63 -20.01
N VAL A 474 22.90 25.54 -19.24
CA VAL A 474 22.10 25.32 -18.01
C VAL A 474 22.32 26.46 -17.02
N GLY A 475 23.57 26.80 -16.71
CA GLY A 475 23.91 27.90 -15.80
C GLY A 475 23.34 29.24 -16.26
N ARG A 476 23.47 29.55 -17.56
CA ARG A 476 22.89 30.75 -18.17
C ARG A 476 21.38 30.81 -18.01
N SER A 477 20.68 29.69 -18.21
CA SER A 477 19.22 29.64 -18.02
C SER A 477 18.82 29.88 -16.57
N LEU A 478 19.53 29.28 -15.61
CA LEU A 478 19.30 29.51 -14.18
C LEU A 478 19.46 30.99 -13.81
N GLU A 479 20.52 31.65 -14.29
CA GLU A 479 20.78 33.07 -14.02
C GLU A 479 19.76 33.99 -14.73
N THR A 480 19.48 33.74 -16.01
CA THR A 480 18.59 34.56 -16.84
C THR A 480 17.16 34.55 -16.29
N GLN A 481 16.69 33.39 -15.84
CA GLN A 481 15.35 33.22 -15.25
C GLN A 481 15.32 33.48 -13.74
N ARG A 482 16.48 33.80 -13.15
CA ARG A 482 16.68 34.04 -11.71
C ARG A 482 16.15 32.88 -10.86
N ILE A 483 16.51 31.65 -11.20
CA ILE A 483 16.10 30.46 -10.45
C ILE A 483 16.94 30.38 -9.17
N ASP A 484 16.27 30.48 -8.02
CA ASP A 484 16.91 30.42 -6.70
C ASP A 484 17.06 28.98 -6.20
N ALA A 485 16.22 28.05 -6.67
CA ALA A 485 16.20 26.66 -6.22
C ALA A 485 15.60 25.73 -7.27
N LEU A 486 15.99 24.45 -7.25
CA LEU A 486 15.55 23.46 -8.23
C LEU A 486 14.99 22.18 -7.58
N LEU A 487 13.76 21.81 -7.94
CA LEU A 487 13.13 20.53 -7.63
C LEU A 487 13.12 19.65 -8.88
N ILE A 488 13.76 18.48 -8.81
CA ILE A 488 13.82 17.53 -9.91
C ILE A 488 13.02 16.28 -9.51
N ILE A 489 11.93 16.01 -10.23
CA ILE A 489 11.06 14.85 -10.00
C ILE A 489 11.41 13.79 -11.05
N GLY A 490 11.87 12.62 -10.62
CA GLY A 490 12.24 11.62 -11.61
C GLY A 490 13.03 10.42 -11.13
N GLY A 491 13.44 9.64 -12.12
CA GLY A 491 14.11 8.36 -11.92
C GLY A 491 15.63 8.49 -11.91
N TRP A 492 16.31 7.43 -12.34
CA TRP A 492 17.78 7.40 -12.37
C TRP A 492 18.42 8.57 -13.11
N ALA A 493 17.79 9.05 -14.20
CA ALA A 493 18.31 10.19 -14.95
C ALA A 493 18.30 11.49 -14.14
N ALA A 494 17.27 11.72 -13.31
CA ALA A 494 17.22 12.84 -12.38
C ALA A 494 18.37 12.79 -11.38
N TYR A 495 18.54 11.65 -10.71
CA TYR A 495 19.58 11.44 -9.69
C TYR A 495 20.99 11.59 -10.26
N LYS A 496 21.23 11.03 -11.45
CA LYS A 496 22.51 11.21 -12.12
C LYS A 496 22.73 12.67 -12.52
N ALA A 497 21.73 13.34 -13.08
CA ALA A 497 21.86 14.73 -13.52
C ALA A 497 22.13 15.71 -12.36
N ILE A 498 21.36 15.61 -11.27
CA ILE A 498 21.57 16.48 -10.09
C ILE A 498 22.95 16.26 -9.46
N TYR A 499 23.45 15.01 -9.46
CA TYR A 499 24.76 14.68 -8.93
C TYR A 499 25.88 15.28 -9.79
N GLU A 500 25.75 15.24 -11.12
CA GLU A 500 26.70 15.87 -12.04
C GLU A 500 26.71 17.41 -11.88
N LEU A 501 25.53 18.04 -11.76
CA LEU A 501 25.43 19.49 -11.48
C LEU A 501 26.09 19.85 -10.13
N TYR A 502 25.83 19.04 -9.10
CA TYR A 502 26.45 19.21 -7.78
C TYR A 502 27.97 19.07 -7.84
N ARG A 503 28.51 18.10 -8.58
CA ARG A 503 29.96 17.87 -8.68
C ARG A 503 30.67 19.02 -9.40
N GLU A 504 30.02 19.60 -10.41
CA GLU A 504 30.60 20.69 -11.21
C GLU A 504 30.32 22.10 -10.64
N ARG A 505 29.69 22.21 -9.47
CA ARG A 505 29.28 23.50 -8.88
C ARG A 505 30.42 24.46 -8.55
N GLU A 506 31.65 23.97 -8.38
CA GLU A 506 32.83 24.83 -8.19
C GLU A 506 33.29 25.46 -9.51
N ARG A 507 33.08 24.76 -10.63
CA ARG A 507 33.39 25.27 -11.97
C ARG A 507 32.29 26.19 -12.51
N TYR A 508 31.04 25.92 -12.16
CA TYR A 508 29.87 26.68 -12.58
C TYR A 508 29.14 27.25 -11.36
N PRO A 509 29.44 28.49 -10.94
CA PRO A 509 28.83 29.11 -9.76
C PRO A 509 27.30 29.20 -9.81
N ALA A 510 26.70 29.23 -11.00
CA ALA A 510 25.24 29.17 -11.20
C ALA A 510 24.58 27.93 -10.58
N PHE A 511 25.33 26.83 -10.36
CA PHE A 511 24.84 25.62 -9.71
C PHE A 511 24.90 25.69 -8.17
N LYS A 512 25.40 26.79 -7.60
CA LYS A 512 25.41 27.04 -6.14
C LYS A 512 24.05 27.54 -5.66
N ILE A 513 23.02 26.77 -5.98
CA ILE A 513 21.64 26.92 -5.51
C ILE A 513 21.21 25.61 -4.82
N PRO A 514 20.28 25.65 -3.86
CA PRO A 514 19.73 24.42 -3.28
C PRO A 514 18.94 23.64 -4.34
N MET A 515 19.28 22.36 -4.47
CA MET A 515 18.61 21.43 -5.39
C MET A 515 18.17 20.19 -4.63
N ILE A 516 16.99 19.65 -4.96
CA ILE A 516 16.53 18.38 -4.40
C ILE A 516 15.92 17.45 -5.45
N CYS A 517 16.28 16.17 -5.38
CA CYS A 517 15.66 15.11 -6.16
C CYS A 517 14.54 14.41 -5.39
N LEU A 518 13.37 14.30 -6.04
CA LEU A 518 12.21 13.57 -5.58
C LEU A 518 12.10 12.25 -6.39
N PRO A 519 12.01 11.07 -5.73
CA PRO A 519 12.07 9.78 -6.39
C PRO A 519 10.77 9.42 -7.14
N ALA A 520 10.83 9.38 -8.48
CA ALA A 520 9.72 8.94 -9.33
C ALA A 520 10.20 7.96 -10.41
N SER A 521 9.91 6.67 -10.24
CA SER A 521 10.30 5.59 -11.13
C SER A 521 9.43 4.36 -10.88
N ILE A 522 8.97 3.69 -11.94
CA ILE A 522 8.31 2.39 -11.78
C ILE A 522 9.30 1.29 -11.36
N ASP A 523 10.59 1.47 -11.68
CA ASP A 523 11.62 0.44 -11.46
C ASP A 523 11.97 0.28 -9.96
N ASN A 524 11.58 1.24 -9.11
CA ASN A 524 11.94 1.32 -7.69
C ASN A 524 13.45 1.13 -7.44
N ASN A 525 14.27 1.80 -8.25
CA ASN A 525 15.72 1.61 -8.34
C ASN A 525 16.52 2.84 -7.86
N LEU A 526 15.95 3.66 -6.98
CA LEU A 526 16.52 4.94 -6.56
C LEU A 526 17.09 4.82 -5.13
N PRO A 527 18.32 5.33 -4.88
CA PRO A 527 18.94 5.23 -3.57
C PRO A 527 18.17 6.03 -2.51
N GLY A 528 18.19 5.54 -1.27
CA GLY A 528 17.57 6.20 -0.13
C GLY A 528 16.04 6.15 -0.11
N SER A 529 15.40 5.50 -1.10
CA SER A 529 13.94 5.31 -1.14
C SER A 529 13.59 3.84 -1.28
N GLU A 530 12.86 3.31 -0.29
CA GLU A 530 12.28 1.96 -0.32
C GLU A 530 11.15 1.83 -1.34
N LEU A 531 10.47 2.95 -1.61
CA LEU A 531 9.38 3.08 -2.58
C LEU A 531 9.57 4.39 -3.34
N SER A 532 9.55 4.33 -4.67
CA SER A 532 9.47 5.50 -5.54
C SER A 532 8.07 5.67 -6.11
N ILE A 533 7.70 6.91 -6.40
CA ILE A 533 6.41 7.23 -7.01
C ILE A 533 6.30 6.52 -8.37
N GLY A 534 5.17 5.84 -8.57
CA GLY A 534 4.82 5.06 -9.76
C GLY A 534 5.04 3.56 -9.59
N ALA A 535 5.79 3.14 -8.57
CA ALA A 535 6.08 1.72 -8.35
C ALA A 535 4.83 0.93 -7.93
N ASP A 536 3.95 1.52 -7.10
CA ASP A 536 2.71 0.87 -6.68
C ASP A 536 1.69 0.79 -7.83
N THR A 537 1.56 1.84 -8.63
CA THR A 537 0.73 1.83 -9.84
C THR A 537 1.20 0.73 -10.79
N ALA A 538 2.50 0.66 -11.06
CA ALA A 538 3.07 -0.37 -11.92
C ALA A 538 2.80 -1.78 -11.37
N LEU A 539 2.94 -1.96 -10.06
CA LEU A 539 2.70 -3.24 -9.41
C LEU A 539 1.23 -3.67 -9.52
N ASN A 540 0.28 -2.76 -9.31
CA ASN A 540 -1.15 -3.05 -9.49
C ASN A 540 -1.47 -3.46 -10.93
N VAL A 541 -0.90 -2.77 -11.93
CA VAL A 541 -1.09 -3.13 -13.35
C VAL A 541 -0.52 -4.52 -13.65
N ILE A 542 0.66 -4.85 -13.13
CA ILE A 542 1.25 -6.18 -13.30
C ILE A 542 0.34 -7.23 -12.67
N VAL A 543 -0.09 -7.04 -11.44
CA VAL A 543 -0.95 -7.98 -10.70
C VAL A 543 -2.29 -8.19 -11.41
N GLU A 544 -2.91 -7.13 -11.94
CA GLU A 544 -4.13 -7.23 -12.74
C GLU A 544 -3.91 -8.02 -14.04
N ALA A 545 -2.80 -7.76 -14.73
CA ALA A 545 -2.45 -8.52 -15.93
C ALA A 545 -2.21 -10.01 -15.61
N LEU A 546 -1.55 -10.31 -14.49
CA LEU A 546 -1.36 -11.67 -14.00
C LEU A 546 -2.70 -12.35 -13.71
N ASP A 547 -3.65 -11.68 -13.05
CA ASP A 547 -4.98 -12.26 -12.79
C ASP A 547 -5.72 -12.63 -14.08
N ARG A 548 -5.69 -11.74 -15.09
CA ARG A 548 -6.28 -11.99 -16.41
C ARG A 548 -5.62 -13.18 -17.11
N ILE A 549 -4.29 -13.28 -17.01
CA ILE A 549 -3.51 -14.41 -17.54
C ILE A 549 -3.91 -15.72 -16.82
N LYS A 550 -3.99 -15.70 -15.48
CA LYS A 550 -4.37 -16.86 -14.66
C LYS A 550 -5.78 -17.35 -14.97
N GLN A 551 -6.72 -16.43 -15.20
CA GLN A 551 -8.09 -16.76 -15.57
C GLN A 551 -8.14 -17.52 -16.91
N SER A 552 -7.37 -17.08 -17.90
CA SER A 552 -7.23 -17.79 -19.19
C SER A 552 -6.57 -19.16 -19.04
N ALA A 553 -5.64 -19.29 -18.08
CA ALA A 553 -4.92 -20.53 -17.84
C ALA A 553 -5.76 -21.62 -17.16
N THR A 554 -6.76 -21.25 -16.35
CA THR A 554 -7.52 -22.20 -15.52
C THR A 554 -8.26 -23.27 -16.35
N ALA A 555 -8.47 -23.01 -17.65
CA ALA A 555 -9.11 -23.94 -18.59
C ALA A 555 -8.19 -25.07 -19.11
N ALA A 556 -6.87 -24.99 -18.92
CA ALA A 556 -5.89 -25.96 -19.44
C ALA A 556 -4.67 -26.11 -18.51
N ARG A 557 -3.84 -27.15 -18.70
CA ARG A 557 -2.56 -27.26 -17.99
C ARG A 557 -1.53 -26.36 -18.67
N ARG A 558 -1.19 -25.23 -18.05
CA ARG A 558 -0.32 -24.22 -18.69
C ARG A 558 0.75 -23.63 -17.77
N CYS A 559 1.93 -23.43 -18.33
CA CYS A 559 2.99 -22.61 -17.78
C CYS A 559 3.00 -21.24 -18.47
N PHE A 560 3.09 -20.16 -17.68
CA PHE A 560 3.29 -18.81 -18.19
C PHE A 560 4.64 -18.26 -17.77
N VAL A 561 5.41 -17.76 -18.74
CA VAL A 561 6.63 -16.99 -18.50
C VAL A 561 6.33 -15.51 -18.76
N VAL A 562 6.22 -14.74 -17.69
CA VAL A 562 5.84 -13.32 -17.74
C VAL A 562 7.06 -12.43 -17.53
N GLU A 563 7.28 -11.49 -18.45
CA GLU A 563 8.36 -10.50 -18.32
C GLU A 563 7.84 -9.17 -17.75
N THR A 564 8.47 -8.71 -16.67
CA THR A 564 8.20 -7.40 -16.03
C THR A 564 9.33 -6.41 -16.30
N MET A 565 9.00 -5.12 -16.25
CA MET A 565 9.99 -4.02 -16.23
C MET A 565 10.75 -4.00 -14.90
N GLY A 566 11.59 -2.98 -14.69
CA GLY A 566 12.49 -2.87 -13.54
C GLY A 566 13.98 -2.81 -13.93
N ARG A 567 14.30 -3.07 -15.21
CA ARG A 567 15.69 -3.19 -15.70
C ARG A 567 16.47 -4.19 -14.84
N PHE A 568 17.54 -3.74 -14.20
CA PHE A 568 18.37 -4.53 -13.30
C PHE A 568 17.84 -4.54 -11.87
N CYS A 569 16.79 -3.80 -11.54
CA CYS A 569 16.12 -3.85 -10.25
C CYS A 569 14.99 -4.90 -10.31
N GLY A 570 15.10 -5.94 -9.50
CA GLY A 570 14.14 -7.03 -9.42
C GLY A 570 12.85 -6.73 -8.63
N TYR A 571 12.67 -5.50 -8.13
CA TYR A 571 11.56 -5.15 -7.23
C TYR A 571 10.19 -5.51 -7.82
N LEU A 572 9.87 -5.04 -9.03
CA LEU A 572 8.58 -5.33 -9.67
C LEU A 572 8.38 -6.82 -9.88
N ALA A 573 9.42 -7.56 -10.27
CA ALA A 573 9.34 -9.01 -10.48
C ALA A 573 9.08 -9.77 -9.18
N LEU A 574 9.82 -9.46 -8.10
CA LEU A 574 9.64 -10.16 -6.82
C LEU A 574 8.30 -9.81 -6.17
N MET A 575 7.95 -8.52 -6.11
CA MET A 575 6.70 -8.08 -5.49
C MET A 575 5.48 -8.56 -6.26
N SER A 576 5.53 -8.58 -7.60
CA SER A 576 4.45 -9.17 -8.41
C SER A 576 4.41 -10.69 -8.28
N GLY A 577 5.54 -11.36 -8.06
CA GLY A 577 5.57 -12.78 -7.73
C GLY A 577 4.87 -13.06 -6.40
N LEU A 578 5.10 -12.23 -5.39
CA LEU A 578 4.45 -12.34 -4.10
C LEU A 578 2.94 -12.04 -4.17
N ALA A 579 2.55 -10.92 -4.78
CA ALA A 579 1.15 -10.50 -4.91
C ALA A 579 0.35 -11.29 -5.96
N GLY A 580 1.04 -11.81 -6.99
CA GLY A 580 0.47 -12.66 -8.01
C GLY A 580 0.44 -14.12 -7.61
N GLY A 581 1.28 -14.55 -6.66
CA GLY A 581 1.46 -15.96 -6.30
C GLY A 581 2.12 -16.73 -7.44
N ALA A 582 3.33 -16.29 -7.82
CA ALA A 582 4.18 -16.98 -8.79
C ALA A 582 4.95 -18.11 -8.12
N GLU A 583 5.15 -19.19 -8.87
CA GLU A 583 5.92 -20.34 -8.47
C GLU A 583 7.43 -20.07 -8.56
N ARG A 584 7.84 -19.26 -9.54
CA ARG A 584 9.25 -18.89 -9.71
C ARG A 584 9.41 -17.43 -10.12
N VAL A 585 10.43 -16.77 -9.56
CA VAL A 585 10.83 -15.42 -9.94
C VAL A 585 12.30 -15.39 -10.30
N TYR A 586 12.62 -14.90 -11.50
CA TYR A 586 13.97 -14.74 -12.02
C TYR A 586 14.43 -13.28 -11.93
N LEU A 587 15.48 -13.06 -11.14
CA LEU A 587 16.01 -11.74 -10.79
C LEU A 587 17.43 -11.55 -11.31
N HIS A 588 17.82 -10.29 -11.56
CA HIS A 588 19.21 -9.97 -11.88
C HIS A 588 20.12 -10.09 -10.64
N GLU A 589 19.57 -9.77 -9.46
CA GLU A 589 20.23 -9.81 -8.15
C GLU A 589 20.78 -11.20 -7.79
N GLU A 590 20.13 -12.27 -8.26
CA GLU A 590 20.51 -13.65 -7.95
C GLU A 590 21.31 -14.30 -9.08
N GLY A 591 21.19 -13.74 -10.30
CA GLY A 591 21.59 -14.40 -11.52
C GLY A 591 20.72 -15.63 -11.82
N ILE A 592 20.99 -16.23 -12.98
CA ILE A 592 20.32 -17.45 -13.43
C ILE A 592 21.43 -18.40 -13.86
N THR A 593 21.42 -19.62 -13.32
CA THR A 593 22.43 -20.65 -13.61
C THR A 593 21.77 -21.84 -14.32
N LEU A 594 22.53 -22.56 -15.15
CA LEU A 594 22.01 -23.75 -15.83
C LEU A 594 21.54 -24.82 -14.83
N LYS A 595 22.32 -25.04 -13.75
CA LYS A 595 21.96 -25.95 -12.66
C LYS A 595 20.64 -25.55 -11.99
N GLY A 596 20.45 -24.25 -11.73
CA GLY A 596 19.20 -23.74 -11.16
C GLY A 596 18.02 -23.91 -12.10
N LEU A 597 18.20 -23.64 -13.41
CA LEU A 597 17.15 -23.86 -14.41
C LEU A 597 16.76 -25.33 -14.54
N GLN A 598 17.72 -26.25 -14.47
CA GLN A 598 17.44 -27.67 -14.47
C GLN A 598 16.56 -28.07 -13.27
N ALA A 599 16.91 -27.62 -12.07
CA ALA A 599 16.11 -27.88 -10.86
C ALA A 599 14.70 -27.27 -10.96
N ASP A 600 14.59 -26.04 -11.49
CA ASP A 600 13.30 -25.37 -11.70
C ASP A 600 12.40 -26.18 -12.67
N VAL A 601 12.97 -26.72 -13.76
CA VAL A 601 12.27 -27.55 -14.74
C VAL A 601 11.80 -28.86 -14.11
N GLU A 602 12.69 -29.57 -13.42
CA GLU A 602 12.38 -30.84 -12.76
C GLU A 602 11.22 -30.67 -11.77
N SER A 603 11.30 -29.65 -10.91
CA SER A 603 10.24 -29.30 -9.95
C SER A 603 8.93 -28.90 -10.64
N MET A 604 9.01 -28.12 -11.72
CA MET A 604 7.83 -27.73 -12.50
C MET A 604 7.12 -28.95 -13.10
N VAL A 605 7.85 -29.84 -13.76
CA VAL A 605 7.30 -31.06 -14.38
C VAL A 605 6.68 -31.98 -13.33
N GLU A 606 7.36 -32.18 -12.19
CA GLU A 606 6.83 -32.95 -11.07
C GLU A 606 5.52 -32.35 -10.54
N SER A 607 5.45 -31.02 -10.41
CA SER A 607 4.24 -30.36 -9.94
C SER A 607 3.03 -30.57 -10.88
N PHE A 608 3.23 -30.55 -12.19
CA PHE A 608 2.16 -30.84 -13.17
C PHE A 608 1.75 -32.32 -13.17
N ARG A 609 2.69 -33.24 -12.95
CA ARG A 609 2.38 -34.67 -12.76
C ARG A 609 1.58 -34.88 -11.47
N GLY A 610 1.87 -34.12 -10.43
CA GLY A 610 1.11 -34.06 -9.17
C GLY A 610 -0.28 -33.43 -9.29
N GLY A 611 -0.71 -33.02 -10.49
CA GLY A 611 -2.05 -32.49 -10.73
C GLY A 611 -2.16 -30.97 -10.75
N ARG A 612 -1.05 -30.24 -10.62
CA ARG A 612 -1.03 -28.78 -10.79
C ARG A 612 -1.57 -28.40 -12.16
N ARG A 613 -2.37 -27.33 -12.22
CA ARG A 613 -2.99 -26.83 -13.46
C ARG A 613 -2.28 -25.61 -14.05
N LEU A 614 -1.61 -24.83 -13.21
CA LEU A 614 -0.99 -23.58 -13.59
C LEU A 614 0.38 -23.47 -12.95
N TYR A 615 1.37 -23.02 -13.73
CA TYR A 615 2.67 -22.59 -13.25
C TYR A 615 2.96 -21.19 -13.80
N LEU A 616 3.31 -20.25 -12.93
CA LEU A 616 3.63 -18.87 -13.27
C LEU A 616 5.09 -18.59 -12.91
N ALA A 617 5.90 -18.41 -13.94
CA ALA A 617 7.26 -17.91 -13.84
C ALA A 617 7.28 -16.41 -14.19
N ILE A 618 7.83 -15.59 -13.30
CA ILE A 618 8.02 -14.15 -13.55
C ILE A 618 9.51 -13.88 -13.76
N ARG A 619 9.85 -13.11 -14.78
CA ARG A 619 11.23 -12.73 -15.10
C ARG A 619 11.35 -11.22 -15.19
N SER A 620 12.33 -10.64 -14.51
CA SER A 620 12.72 -9.25 -14.73
C SER A 620 13.40 -9.08 -16.10
N GLU A 621 13.08 -8.01 -16.85
CA GLU A 621 13.56 -7.78 -18.23
C GLU A 621 15.09 -7.93 -18.40
N ARG A 622 15.90 -7.53 -17.41
CA ARG A 622 17.37 -7.66 -17.43
C ARG A 622 17.90 -8.71 -16.44
N ALA A 623 17.09 -9.71 -16.06
CA ALA A 623 17.52 -10.79 -15.18
C ALA A 623 18.77 -11.52 -15.71
N ASN A 624 18.81 -11.80 -17.02
CA ASN A 624 19.98 -12.34 -17.71
C ASN A 624 19.94 -11.99 -19.20
N PRO A 625 21.09 -11.67 -19.84
CA PRO A 625 21.14 -11.32 -21.26
C PRO A 625 20.94 -12.50 -22.21
N ARG A 626 21.17 -13.74 -21.77
CA ARG A 626 21.08 -14.96 -22.61
C ARG A 626 19.82 -15.77 -22.31
N TYR A 627 19.45 -15.88 -21.04
CA TYR A 627 18.22 -16.56 -20.64
C TYR A 627 17.05 -15.58 -20.72
N THR A 628 16.60 -15.35 -21.95
CA THR A 628 15.48 -14.49 -22.31
C THR A 628 14.13 -15.15 -22.01
N VAL A 629 13.04 -14.40 -22.05
CA VAL A 629 11.68 -14.95 -21.96
C VAL A 629 11.42 -16.02 -23.02
N ASP A 630 11.89 -15.80 -24.25
CA ASP A 630 11.78 -16.76 -25.36
C ASP A 630 12.59 -18.03 -25.10
N PHE A 631 13.84 -17.88 -24.61
CA PHE A 631 14.67 -19.03 -24.24
C PHE A 631 14.02 -19.88 -23.15
N LEU A 632 13.57 -19.25 -22.04
CA LEU A 632 12.91 -19.98 -20.95
C LEU A 632 11.63 -20.66 -21.42
N SER A 633 10.85 -19.99 -22.26
CA SER A 633 9.60 -20.56 -22.78
C SER A 633 9.85 -21.80 -23.63
N ARG A 634 10.84 -21.76 -24.54
CA ARG A 634 11.21 -22.91 -25.37
C ARG A 634 11.80 -24.05 -24.56
N LEU A 635 12.64 -23.74 -23.57
CA LEU A 635 13.18 -24.74 -22.65
C LEU A 635 12.04 -25.47 -21.92
N PHE A 636 11.11 -24.71 -21.34
CA PHE A 636 9.98 -25.28 -20.61
C PHE A 636 9.04 -26.06 -21.52
N GLU A 637 8.90 -25.66 -22.80
CA GLU A 637 8.04 -26.33 -23.77
C GLU A 637 8.63 -27.68 -24.20
N GLU A 638 9.94 -27.73 -24.48
CA GLU A 638 10.66 -28.97 -24.81
C GLU A 638 10.59 -29.98 -23.65
N GLU A 639 10.89 -29.52 -22.43
CA GLU A 639 10.91 -30.35 -21.22
C GLU A 639 9.51 -30.73 -20.71
N SER A 640 8.46 -30.07 -21.21
CA SER A 640 7.08 -30.43 -20.87
C SER A 640 6.73 -31.84 -21.34
N HIS A 641 7.33 -32.30 -22.43
CA HIS A 641 6.99 -33.54 -23.14
C HIS A 641 5.47 -33.75 -23.31
N GLY A 642 4.72 -32.66 -23.54
CA GLY A 642 3.26 -32.67 -23.71
C GLY A 642 2.45 -32.70 -22.41
N CYS A 643 3.07 -32.58 -21.23
CA CYS A 643 2.37 -32.54 -19.94
C CYS A 643 1.60 -31.23 -19.71
N PHE A 644 2.07 -30.12 -20.31
CA PHE A 644 1.49 -28.78 -20.21
C PHE A 644 1.96 -27.91 -21.39
N ASP A 645 1.17 -26.89 -21.75
CA ASP A 645 1.58 -25.89 -22.75
C ASP A 645 2.37 -24.74 -22.10
N VAL A 646 3.26 -24.09 -22.85
CA VAL A 646 3.96 -22.90 -22.39
C VAL A 646 3.53 -21.66 -23.17
N ARG A 647 3.33 -20.54 -22.46
CA ARG A 647 3.00 -19.24 -23.07
C ARG A 647 3.87 -18.15 -22.47
N GLN A 648 4.28 -17.20 -23.31
CA GLN A 648 5.00 -16.02 -22.87
C GLN A 648 4.09 -14.79 -22.85
N ALA A 649 4.32 -13.89 -21.90
CA ALA A 649 3.68 -12.59 -21.85
C ALA A 649 4.71 -11.50 -21.49
N VAL A 650 5.01 -10.62 -22.44
CA VAL A 650 5.84 -9.44 -22.19
C VAL A 650 4.91 -8.27 -21.94
N LEU A 651 4.79 -7.84 -20.67
CA LEU A 651 3.84 -6.80 -20.30
C LEU A 651 4.21 -5.44 -20.92
N GLY A 652 5.50 -5.14 -21.00
CA GLY A 652 6.00 -3.91 -21.63
C GLY A 652 5.45 -2.65 -20.97
N HIS A 653 5.16 -1.63 -21.77
CA HIS A 653 4.88 -0.28 -21.30
C HIS A 653 3.52 -0.09 -20.62
N ILE A 654 2.61 -1.07 -20.66
CA ILE A 654 1.35 -0.98 -19.89
C ILE A 654 1.64 -0.82 -18.39
N GLN A 655 2.80 -1.33 -17.93
CA GLN A 655 3.29 -1.20 -16.56
C GLN A 655 3.56 0.25 -16.13
N GLN A 656 3.68 1.19 -17.07
CA GLN A 656 3.72 2.62 -16.74
C GLN A 656 2.35 3.17 -16.35
N GLY A 657 1.30 2.34 -16.37
CA GLY A 657 -0.03 2.69 -15.90
C GLY A 657 -0.77 3.71 -16.78
N GLY A 658 -1.99 3.99 -16.35
CA GLY A 658 -2.76 5.15 -16.77
C GLY A 658 -2.74 6.18 -15.66
N ASN A 659 -3.88 6.35 -14.99
CA ASN A 659 -3.98 7.19 -13.80
C ASN A 659 -3.21 6.52 -12.64
N PRO A 660 -2.54 7.33 -11.79
CA PRO A 660 -1.81 6.81 -10.63
C PRO A 660 -2.75 6.17 -9.60
N SER A 661 -2.25 5.15 -8.92
CA SER A 661 -2.92 4.54 -7.77
C SER A 661 -3.08 5.55 -6.63
N PRO A 662 -4.02 5.35 -5.71
CA PRO A 662 -4.17 6.22 -4.55
C PRO A 662 -2.88 6.34 -3.73
N PHE A 663 -2.17 5.22 -3.56
CA PHE A 663 -0.89 5.17 -2.86
C PHE A 663 0.14 6.11 -3.50
N ASP A 664 0.31 6.05 -4.82
CA ASP A 664 1.26 6.92 -5.54
C ASP A 664 0.85 8.40 -5.51
N ARG A 665 -0.45 8.71 -5.57
CA ARG A 665 -0.95 10.11 -5.43
C ARG A 665 -0.64 10.69 -4.05
N ILE A 666 -0.85 9.90 -3.00
CA ILE A 666 -0.59 10.27 -1.59
C ILE A 666 0.91 10.42 -1.34
N LEU A 667 1.70 9.43 -1.79
CA LEU A 667 3.16 9.45 -1.67
C LEU A 667 3.74 10.67 -2.40
N ALA A 668 3.27 10.94 -3.62
CA ALA A 668 3.68 12.10 -4.39
C ALA A 668 3.43 13.42 -3.66
N SER A 669 2.23 13.59 -3.11
CA SER A 669 1.87 14.79 -2.37
C SER A 669 2.75 14.97 -1.12
N ARG A 670 2.96 13.89 -0.37
CA ARG A 670 3.75 13.89 0.86
C ARG A 670 5.23 14.20 0.60
N LEU A 671 5.85 13.57 -0.40
CA LEU A 671 7.25 13.82 -0.74
C LEU A 671 7.45 15.22 -1.31
N ALA A 672 6.52 15.70 -2.13
CA ALA A 672 6.57 17.06 -2.68
C ALA A 672 6.50 18.11 -1.56
N ALA A 673 5.63 17.94 -0.57
CA ALA A 673 5.53 18.84 0.57
C ALA A 673 6.86 18.98 1.31
N ARG A 674 7.51 17.85 1.60
CA ARG A 674 8.82 17.83 2.26
C ARG A 674 9.93 18.44 1.41
N CYS A 675 9.87 18.30 0.09
CA CYS A 675 10.84 18.92 -0.81
C CYS A 675 10.71 20.46 -0.78
N ILE A 676 9.48 20.97 -0.78
CA ILE A 676 9.22 22.41 -0.69
C ILE A 676 9.66 22.96 0.67
N ASP A 677 9.41 22.24 1.77
CA ASP A 677 9.93 22.61 3.09
C ASP A 677 11.46 22.72 3.10
N TYR A 678 12.13 21.71 2.56
CA TYR A 678 13.59 21.69 2.48
C TYR A 678 14.14 22.87 1.68
N LEU A 679 13.60 23.12 0.48
CA LEU A 679 14.05 24.22 -0.37
C LEU A 679 13.79 25.57 0.29
N SER A 680 12.63 25.75 0.93
CA SER A 680 12.30 26.99 1.63
C SER A 680 13.27 27.28 2.77
N GLN A 681 13.54 26.27 3.62
CA GLN A 681 14.50 26.38 4.72
C GLN A 681 15.93 26.63 4.22
N ALA A 682 16.33 25.96 3.13
CA ALA A 682 17.64 26.17 2.53
C ALA A 682 17.80 27.61 2.01
N LEU A 683 16.77 28.16 1.37
CA LEU A 683 16.77 29.54 0.88
C LEU A 683 16.82 30.57 2.00
N GLU A 684 16.05 30.36 3.08
CA GLU A 684 16.09 31.21 4.29
C GLU A 684 17.48 31.19 4.95
N ALA A 685 18.08 30.01 5.06
CA ALA A 685 19.42 29.82 5.59
C ALA A 685 20.54 30.23 4.63
N LYS A 686 20.23 30.63 3.39
CA LYS A 686 21.19 30.88 2.29
C LYS A 686 22.14 29.71 2.04
N SER A 687 21.63 28.49 2.25
CA SER A 687 22.35 27.25 2.01
C SER A 687 22.35 26.90 0.54
N THR A 688 23.48 26.39 0.04
CA THR A 688 23.65 25.87 -1.32
C THR A 688 23.78 24.34 -1.31
N GLU A 689 23.46 23.72 -0.19
CA GLU A 689 23.44 22.27 -0.06
C GLU A 689 22.35 21.69 -0.96
N SER A 690 22.66 20.54 -1.54
CA SER A 690 21.77 19.81 -2.43
C SER A 690 21.59 18.39 -1.95
N ALA A 691 20.39 17.85 -2.14
CA ALA A 691 19.97 16.60 -1.54
C ALA A 691 19.18 15.71 -2.50
N PHE A 692 18.95 14.48 -2.08
CA PHE A 692 17.91 13.63 -2.63
C PHE A 692 17.05 13.10 -1.48
N MET A 693 15.81 12.77 -1.79
CA MET A 693 14.84 12.30 -0.81
C MET A 693 14.50 10.84 -1.05
N GLY A 694 14.05 10.17 0.00
CA GLY A 694 13.32 8.92 -0.14
C GLY A 694 12.60 8.51 1.13
N LEU A 695 11.82 7.44 1.01
CA LEU A 695 11.19 6.78 2.14
C LEU A 695 12.16 5.74 2.71
N SER A 696 12.66 5.93 3.92
CA SER A 696 13.55 4.97 4.61
C SER A 696 12.91 4.59 5.93
N GLU A 697 12.65 3.30 6.15
CA GLU A 697 11.95 2.81 7.34
C GLU A 697 10.66 3.60 7.62
N GLY A 698 9.82 3.77 6.58
CA GLY A 698 8.55 4.51 6.65
C GLY A 698 8.64 6.01 6.96
N LYS A 699 9.85 6.57 7.12
CA LYS A 699 10.08 8.00 7.34
C LYS A 699 10.59 8.66 6.08
N VAL A 700 10.16 9.89 5.85
CA VAL A 700 10.70 10.71 4.76
C VAL A 700 12.05 11.22 5.22
N THR A 701 13.11 10.78 4.54
CA THR A 701 14.50 11.10 4.88
C THR A 701 15.14 11.86 3.73
N ILE A 702 15.90 12.90 4.07
CA ILE A 702 16.65 13.73 3.13
C ILE A 702 18.13 13.41 3.30
N PHE A 703 18.76 12.99 2.21
CA PHE A 703 20.15 12.58 2.16
C PHE A 703 20.96 13.64 1.40
N PRO A 704 22.11 14.08 1.94
CA PRO A 704 23.04 14.94 1.21
C PRO A 704 23.53 14.26 -0.08
N LEU A 705 23.59 14.98 -1.21
CA LEU A 705 24.02 14.39 -2.49
C LEU A 705 25.42 13.78 -2.46
N LYS A 706 26.30 14.29 -1.59
CA LYS A 706 27.66 13.73 -1.39
C LYS A 706 27.64 12.25 -0.97
N GLN A 707 26.56 11.76 -0.36
CA GLN A 707 26.42 10.36 0.07
C GLN A 707 25.91 9.44 -1.05
N MET A 708 25.40 9.98 -2.16
CA MET A 708 24.82 9.19 -3.24
C MET A 708 25.77 8.12 -3.81
N PRO A 709 27.07 8.39 -4.06
CA PRO A 709 27.99 7.39 -4.60
C PRO A 709 28.17 6.16 -3.71
N ASP A 710 28.01 6.33 -2.40
CA ASP A 710 28.18 5.24 -1.43
C ASP A 710 26.98 4.29 -1.43
N MET A 711 25.80 4.78 -1.78
CA MET A 711 24.52 4.04 -1.72
C MET A 711 24.15 3.32 -3.02
N VAL A 712 24.88 3.57 -4.11
CA VAL A 712 24.46 3.24 -5.47
C VAL A 712 25.41 2.29 -6.17
N ASP A 713 24.86 1.30 -6.87
CA ASP A 713 25.56 0.56 -7.91
C ASP A 713 25.41 1.30 -9.25
N TRP A 714 26.48 1.95 -9.70
CA TRP A 714 26.49 2.76 -10.92
C TRP A 714 26.41 1.92 -12.20
N THR A 715 26.87 0.66 -12.16
CA THR A 715 26.86 -0.25 -13.30
C THR A 715 25.42 -0.68 -13.59
N TYR A 716 24.72 -1.11 -12.55
CA TYR A 716 23.36 -1.65 -12.67
C TYR A 716 22.27 -0.62 -12.37
N ARG A 717 22.62 0.59 -11.93
CA ARG A 717 21.70 1.72 -11.73
C ARG A 717 20.62 1.40 -10.71
N ARG A 718 21.01 0.88 -9.55
CA ARG A 718 20.12 0.50 -8.45
C ARG A 718 20.81 0.74 -7.09
N PRO A 719 20.07 0.76 -5.98
CA PRO A 719 20.66 0.83 -4.64
C PRO A 719 21.50 -0.41 -4.36
N LYS A 720 22.57 -0.26 -3.58
CA LYS A 720 23.34 -1.41 -3.08
C LYS A 720 22.53 -2.24 -2.09
N GLU A 721 21.78 -1.57 -1.22
CA GLU A 721 20.88 -2.20 -0.25
C GLU A 721 19.44 -2.17 -0.75
N GLN A 722 18.81 -3.33 -0.85
CA GLN A 722 17.48 -3.49 -1.40
C GLN A 722 16.63 -4.29 -0.41
N TRP A 723 15.77 -3.59 0.34
CA TRP A 723 15.01 -4.15 1.48
C TRP A 723 14.18 -5.38 1.11
N TRP A 724 13.62 -5.39 -0.10
CA TRP A 724 12.71 -6.42 -0.59
C TRP A 724 13.41 -7.76 -0.85
N LEU A 725 14.76 -7.80 -0.95
CA LEU A 725 15.50 -9.06 -1.05
C LEU A 725 15.39 -9.93 0.21
N ALA A 726 15.03 -9.33 1.36
CA ALA A 726 14.74 -10.08 2.58
C ALA A 726 13.46 -10.92 2.48
N LEU A 727 12.59 -10.64 1.50
CA LEU A 727 11.32 -11.35 1.31
C LEU A 727 11.46 -12.63 0.48
N ARG A 728 12.63 -12.90 -0.09
CA ARG A 728 12.86 -14.07 -0.96
C ARG A 728 12.58 -15.42 -0.29
N PRO A 729 13.04 -15.68 0.95
CA PRO A 729 12.74 -16.96 1.61
C PRO A 729 11.24 -17.18 1.79
N LEU A 730 10.47 -16.11 2.00
CA LEU A 730 9.02 -16.18 2.11
C LEU A 730 8.37 -16.53 0.78
N VAL A 731 8.82 -15.93 -0.33
CA VAL A 731 8.30 -16.28 -1.67
C VAL A 731 8.52 -17.76 -1.96
N GLN A 732 9.71 -18.29 -1.64
CA GLN A 732 10.03 -19.71 -1.79
C GLN A 732 9.14 -20.59 -0.90
N ALA A 733 9.02 -20.26 0.39
CA ALA A 733 8.19 -21.01 1.34
C ALA A 733 6.71 -21.08 0.94
N LEU A 734 6.20 -20.08 0.22
CA LEU A 734 4.82 -20.05 -0.24
C LEU A 734 4.61 -20.60 -1.66
N ALA A 735 5.69 -20.86 -2.40
CA ALA A 735 5.65 -21.40 -3.76
C ALA A 735 5.83 -22.93 -3.79
N GLU A 736 6.68 -23.46 -2.92
CA GLU A 736 7.06 -24.87 -2.88
C GLU A 736 6.24 -25.65 -1.87
N SER A 737 5.51 -26.67 -2.35
CA SER A 737 4.92 -27.68 -1.47
C SER A 737 6.05 -28.60 -1.01
N THR A 738 6.34 -28.66 0.29
CA THR A 738 7.33 -29.59 0.87
C THR A 738 6.88 -31.05 0.85
N ALA A 739 5.89 -31.40 0.03
CA ALA A 739 5.41 -32.76 -0.17
C ALA A 739 6.32 -33.55 -1.13
N SER A 740 7.59 -33.73 -0.71
CA SER A 740 8.40 -34.85 -1.17
C SER A 740 8.67 -35.73 0.06
N PRO A 741 8.28 -37.02 0.05
CA PRO A 741 8.70 -37.94 1.10
C PRO A 741 10.21 -38.17 0.97
N GLU A 742 10.91 -38.07 2.11
CA GLU A 742 12.24 -38.64 2.34
C GLU A 742 13.33 -38.31 1.31
N GLN A 743 14.05 -37.21 1.51
CA GLN A 743 15.48 -37.15 1.18
C GLN A 743 16.25 -36.44 2.29
N GLU A 744 16.61 -37.20 3.31
CA GLU A 744 17.89 -37.13 4.03
C GLU A 744 17.98 -38.38 4.92
N VAL A 745 18.72 -39.38 4.41
CA VAL A 745 19.41 -40.42 5.20
C VAL A 745 20.89 -40.15 5.06
#